data_AF-A0A651GV41-F1
#
_entry.id   AF-A0A651GV41-F1
#
_cell.length_a   1.000
_cell.length_b   1.000
_cell.length_c   1.000
_cell.angle_alpha   90.00
_cell.angle_beta   90.00
_cell.angle_gamma   90.00
#
_symmetry.space_group_name_H-M   'P 1'
#
loop_
_entity.id
_entity.type
_entity.pdbx_description
1 polymer ?
#
loop_
_entity_poly.entity_id
_entity_poly.type
_entity_poly.pdbx_seq_one_letter_code
_entity_poly.pdbx_strand_id
1 'polypeptide(L)'
;MAANPVGLVRDVPDDLAAAYAAYLADTGRGNVLYERSARQFLHRWPDPQAWASEPLETRLSADKHTRPLLTFLMLHAGLRPGYDYLVTRKLTPLWRELPGSAYAADLQRFVAATVELGYAQPVARGVGSQVMARLLIQTGRGLDGLQDTDLDELTAALIAREQRSGIGWRHYRVALHAARTALFHLGVLTVPPPNPHEALRQSFERRLHAAAEPLRPRLVAYLERLTATHARGTISGIATRLGHFARHLATVDPELGSLAELDRQRHIETYLSAVAAATRPVDGLPISVSERRARIISVNRFLADITEWGWPDAPARQLLFPRDVPRLPRPLPRYLPADVDRQLVAALHASPNRQRALALLLQRACGLRVGELVDLELDCVHEVAGHGVWLKVPLGKLDTERMVPIDDETVMLIDELAALRSPGRPLPHPGHGRPVEFLLTHHGSRVSTSTLQKELRATALAAGLEPVSPHQLRHTFATAMVNAGVPLQTLMVLLGHVSAQMSLRYGRLFDATVRDDYERALTQAKAHLGGPVLPPAETNRLPLAGDWKDAPAIKTRMAGGYCIRTLAQGSCAYANICEHCPNYRSDPTFLAILATQKADAAALAADAQARGWIDEADRHLQLIERLDALISHNQAS
;
A
#
# COMPACT_ATOMS: atom_id res chain seq x y z
N MET A 1 -20.85 42.48 15.17
CA MET A 1 -21.33 43.18 13.96
C MET A 1 -21.70 42.13 12.93
N ALA A 2 -23.00 41.97 12.68
CA ALA A 2 -23.54 40.92 11.80
C ALA A 2 -23.21 41.26 10.33
N ALA A 3 -22.47 40.39 9.66
CA ALA A 3 -22.30 40.44 8.22
C ALA A 3 -23.60 39.95 7.57
N ASN A 4 -24.19 40.81 6.75
CA ASN A 4 -25.39 40.57 5.96
C ASN A 4 -25.13 39.43 4.95
N PRO A 5 -25.93 38.35 4.87
CA PRO A 5 -25.77 37.38 3.79
C PRO A 5 -26.34 38.01 2.52
N VAL A 6 -25.48 38.66 1.74
CA VAL A 6 -25.81 39.15 0.41
C VAL A 6 -26.06 37.92 -0.46
N GLY A 7 -27.31 37.45 -0.54
CA GLY A 7 -27.74 36.62 -1.64
C GLY A 7 -27.47 37.34 -2.96
N LEU A 8 -27.32 36.60 -4.06
CA LEU A 8 -27.37 37.19 -5.39
C LEU A 8 -28.80 37.72 -5.62
N VAL A 9 -29.11 38.89 -5.06
CA VAL A 9 -30.36 39.60 -5.27
C VAL A 9 -30.35 40.03 -6.73
N ARG A 10 -31.24 39.45 -7.54
CA ARG A 10 -31.42 39.81 -8.95
C ARG A 10 -32.77 40.49 -9.14
N ASP A 11 -32.75 41.54 -9.96
CA ASP A 11 -33.94 42.04 -10.64
C ASP A 11 -34.42 40.95 -11.60
N VAL A 12 -35.55 40.32 -11.26
CA VAL A 12 -36.25 39.41 -12.19
C VAL A 12 -36.83 40.28 -13.31
N PRO A 13 -36.56 39.99 -14.59
CA PRO A 13 -37.12 40.78 -15.68
C PRO A 13 -38.66 40.82 -15.61
N ASP A 14 -39.25 42.01 -15.79
CA ASP A 14 -40.71 42.20 -15.75
C ASP A 14 -41.45 41.31 -16.77
N ASP A 15 -40.79 40.96 -17.89
CA ASP A 15 -41.27 39.98 -18.87
C ASP A 15 -40.21 38.88 -19.13
N LEU A 16 -40.38 37.74 -18.44
CA LEU A 16 -39.53 36.56 -18.60
C LEU A 16 -39.61 35.93 -20.01
N ALA A 17 -40.74 36.06 -20.71
CA ALA A 17 -40.90 35.49 -22.05
C ALA A 17 -40.09 36.30 -23.07
N ALA A 18 -40.14 37.63 -22.98
CA ALA A 18 -39.32 38.52 -23.79
C ALA A 18 -37.83 38.34 -23.49
N ALA A 19 -37.45 38.26 -22.21
CA ALA A 19 -36.06 38.03 -21.81
C ALA A 19 -35.51 36.70 -22.36
N TYR A 20 -36.32 35.62 -22.32
CA TYR A 20 -35.92 34.33 -22.89
C TYR A 20 -35.82 34.36 -24.42
N ALA A 21 -36.73 35.07 -25.11
CA ALA A 21 -36.65 35.24 -26.56
C ALA A 21 -35.38 36.01 -26.98
N ALA A 22 -35.04 37.08 -26.27
CA ALA A 22 -33.79 37.82 -26.49
C ALA A 22 -32.57 36.92 -26.25
N TYR A 23 -32.57 36.11 -25.19
CA TYR A 23 -31.52 35.13 -24.91
C TYR A 23 -31.38 34.08 -26.02
N LEU A 24 -32.49 33.57 -26.57
CA LEU A 24 -32.45 32.63 -27.70
C LEU A 24 -31.88 33.28 -28.96
N ALA A 25 -32.19 34.55 -29.21
CA ALA A 25 -31.61 35.30 -30.33
C ALA A 25 -30.10 35.48 -30.17
N ASP A 26 -29.65 35.95 -28.99
CA ASP A 26 -28.24 36.18 -28.66
C ASP A 26 -27.40 34.89 -28.74
N THR A 27 -27.96 33.77 -28.28
CA THR A 27 -27.26 32.47 -28.29
C THR A 27 -27.36 31.72 -29.64
N GLY A 28 -27.99 32.30 -30.65
CA GLY A 28 -28.20 31.67 -31.97
C GLY A 28 -29.09 30.42 -31.91
N ARG A 29 -30.04 30.38 -30.97
CA ARG A 29 -30.93 29.23 -30.70
C ARG A 29 -32.41 29.55 -30.93
N GLY A 30 -32.71 30.64 -31.65
CA GLY A 30 -34.07 31.00 -32.07
C GLY A 30 -34.81 29.79 -32.64
N ASN A 31 -35.88 29.38 -31.95
CA ASN A 31 -36.71 28.25 -32.34
C ASN A 31 -38.15 28.54 -31.94
N VAL A 32 -39.03 28.60 -32.94
CA VAL A 32 -40.46 28.91 -32.76
C VAL A 32 -41.12 27.96 -31.75
N LEU A 33 -40.70 26.69 -31.69
CA LEU A 33 -41.21 25.73 -30.71
C LEU A 33 -40.75 26.06 -29.29
N TYR A 34 -39.52 26.53 -29.10
CA TYR A 34 -39.02 26.93 -27.77
C TYR A 34 -39.73 28.18 -27.27
N GLU A 35 -39.93 29.18 -28.12
CA GLU A 35 -40.68 30.39 -27.77
C GLU A 35 -42.14 30.08 -27.45
N ARG A 36 -42.79 29.21 -28.25
CA ARG A 36 -44.17 28.79 -28.03
C ARG A 36 -44.32 28.03 -26.71
N SER A 37 -43.45 27.04 -26.46
CA SER A 37 -43.44 26.29 -25.20
C SER A 37 -43.14 27.20 -24.00
N ALA A 38 -42.27 28.20 -24.16
CA ALA A 38 -41.98 29.17 -23.11
C ALA A 38 -43.19 30.03 -22.76
N ARG A 39 -43.90 30.59 -23.75
CA ARG A 39 -45.14 31.34 -23.50
C ARG A 39 -46.21 30.47 -22.83
N GLN A 40 -46.36 29.22 -23.27
CA GLN A 40 -47.32 28.30 -22.65
C GLN A 40 -46.95 27.95 -21.19
N PHE A 41 -45.67 27.72 -20.92
CA PHE A 41 -45.18 27.47 -19.57
C PHE A 41 -45.42 28.67 -18.65
N LEU A 42 -44.99 29.87 -19.08
CA LEU A 42 -45.12 31.10 -18.29
C LEU A 42 -46.57 31.57 -18.14
N HIS A 43 -47.46 31.25 -19.08
CA HIS A 43 -48.90 31.46 -18.90
C HIS A 43 -49.48 30.57 -17.80
N ARG A 44 -49.01 29.31 -17.70
CA ARG A 44 -49.47 28.37 -16.67
C ARG A 44 -48.85 28.66 -15.31
N TRP A 45 -47.59 29.07 -15.27
CA TRP A 45 -46.86 29.45 -14.06
C TRP A 45 -46.22 30.84 -14.25
N PRO A 46 -46.99 31.93 -14.02
CA PRO A 46 -46.47 33.30 -14.14
C PRO A 46 -45.32 33.57 -13.17
N ASP A 47 -45.39 33.00 -11.96
CA ASP A 47 -44.24 32.82 -11.08
C ASP A 47 -43.64 31.42 -11.33
N PRO A 48 -42.46 31.32 -11.97
CA PRO A 48 -41.82 30.03 -12.21
C PRO A 48 -41.49 29.26 -10.93
N GLN A 49 -41.35 29.94 -9.79
CA GLN A 49 -41.06 29.25 -8.52
C GLN A 49 -42.27 28.43 -8.04
N ALA A 50 -43.51 28.80 -8.40
CA ALA A 50 -44.69 27.99 -8.14
C ALA A 50 -44.62 26.60 -8.83
N TRP A 51 -43.99 26.51 -10.01
CA TRP A 51 -43.75 25.22 -10.67
C TRP A 51 -42.80 24.32 -9.88
N ALA A 52 -41.87 24.88 -9.10
CA ALA A 52 -40.96 24.09 -8.26
C ALA A 52 -41.69 23.35 -7.13
N SER A 53 -42.85 23.85 -6.70
CA SER A 53 -43.69 23.24 -5.66
C SER A 53 -44.61 22.14 -6.19
N GLU A 54 -44.71 21.95 -7.51
CA GLU A 54 -45.50 20.87 -8.11
C GLU A 54 -44.92 19.48 -7.77
N PRO A 55 -45.74 18.41 -7.78
CA PRO A 55 -45.27 17.04 -7.65
C PRO A 55 -44.13 16.74 -8.62
N LEU A 56 -43.17 15.93 -8.20
CA LEU A 56 -41.97 15.66 -8.98
C LEU A 56 -42.32 15.06 -10.35
N GLU A 57 -43.34 14.23 -10.44
CA GLU A 57 -43.84 13.62 -11.67
C GLU A 57 -44.28 14.71 -12.68
N THR A 58 -44.99 15.73 -12.20
CA THR A 58 -45.42 16.90 -12.99
C THR A 58 -44.21 17.72 -13.44
N ARG A 59 -43.24 17.98 -12.55
CA ARG A 59 -42.01 18.69 -12.94
C ARG A 59 -41.21 17.89 -13.98
N LEU A 60 -41.15 16.58 -13.84
CA LEU A 60 -40.47 15.69 -14.79
C LEU A 60 -41.24 15.53 -16.10
N SER A 61 -42.53 15.84 -16.20
CA SER A 61 -43.25 15.74 -17.48
C SER A 61 -42.86 16.83 -18.49
N ALA A 62 -42.05 17.82 -18.09
CA ALA A 62 -41.54 18.86 -18.97
C ALA A 62 -40.86 18.27 -20.23
N ASP A 63 -41.38 18.67 -21.39
CA ASP A 63 -40.97 18.16 -22.69
C ASP A 63 -39.60 18.70 -23.14
N LYS A 64 -39.12 18.22 -24.30
CA LYS A 64 -37.82 18.63 -24.85
C LYS A 64 -37.77 20.11 -25.27
N HIS A 65 -38.91 20.77 -25.44
CA HIS A 65 -39.01 22.16 -25.88
C HIS A 65 -39.08 23.15 -24.71
N THR A 66 -39.55 22.69 -23.56
CA THR A 66 -39.65 23.44 -22.30
C THR A 66 -38.36 23.38 -21.48
N ARG A 67 -37.59 22.29 -21.56
CA ARG A 67 -36.34 22.12 -20.79
C ARG A 67 -35.29 23.22 -21.00
N PRO A 68 -35.08 23.77 -22.22
CA PRO A 68 -34.17 24.90 -22.40
C PRO A 68 -34.63 26.15 -21.64
N LEU A 69 -35.93 26.44 -21.59
CA LEU A 69 -36.47 27.51 -20.77
C LEU A 69 -36.20 27.25 -19.29
N LEU A 70 -36.45 26.05 -18.78
CA LEU A 70 -36.17 25.73 -17.37
C LEU A 70 -34.69 25.92 -17.04
N THR A 71 -33.78 25.60 -17.97
CA THR A 71 -32.34 25.82 -17.80
C THR A 71 -32.01 27.31 -17.77
N PHE A 72 -32.60 28.09 -18.68
CA PHE A 72 -32.51 29.55 -18.63
C PHE A 72 -33.03 30.11 -17.31
N LEU A 73 -34.21 29.70 -16.85
CA LEU A 73 -34.81 30.19 -15.62
C LEU A 73 -33.95 29.86 -14.39
N MET A 74 -33.35 28.66 -14.34
CA MET A 74 -32.42 28.29 -13.26
C MET A 74 -31.16 29.16 -13.24
N LEU A 75 -30.59 29.48 -14.41
CA LEU A 75 -29.31 30.20 -14.52
C LEU A 75 -29.46 31.74 -14.51
N HIS A 76 -30.56 32.24 -15.04
CA HIS A 76 -30.78 33.66 -15.34
C HIS A 76 -31.92 34.30 -14.54
N ALA A 77 -32.91 33.52 -14.10
CA ALA A 77 -34.09 34.03 -13.39
C ALA A 77 -34.29 33.47 -11.96
N GLY A 78 -33.32 32.73 -11.42
CA GLY A 78 -33.32 32.29 -10.02
C GLY A 78 -34.28 31.14 -9.67
N LEU A 79 -34.77 30.38 -10.66
CA LEU A 79 -35.64 29.22 -10.41
C LEU A 79 -34.90 28.14 -9.60
N ARG A 80 -35.51 27.70 -8.48
CA ARG A 80 -34.97 26.67 -7.58
C ARG A 80 -35.89 25.44 -7.57
N PRO A 81 -35.64 24.44 -8.42
CA PRO A 81 -36.59 23.35 -8.66
C PRO A 81 -36.57 22.25 -7.60
N GLY A 82 -35.65 22.27 -6.62
CA GLY A 82 -35.44 21.20 -5.66
C GLY A 82 -34.35 20.20 -6.09
N TYR A 83 -33.60 19.68 -5.12
CA TYR A 83 -32.55 18.69 -5.40
C TYR A 83 -33.11 17.41 -6.02
N ASP A 84 -34.33 17.01 -5.68
CA ASP A 84 -35.00 15.83 -6.23
C ASP A 84 -35.16 15.91 -7.76
N TYR A 85 -35.47 17.09 -8.31
CA TYR A 85 -35.48 17.35 -9.75
C TYR A 85 -34.07 17.42 -10.31
N LEU A 86 -33.19 18.22 -9.68
CA LEU A 86 -31.81 18.44 -10.16
C LEU A 86 -31.03 17.14 -10.29
N VAL A 87 -31.14 16.21 -9.33
CA VAL A 87 -30.42 14.93 -9.34
C VAL A 87 -31.03 13.91 -10.30
N THR A 88 -32.30 14.09 -10.68
CA THR A 88 -32.99 13.21 -11.64
C THR A 88 -32.76 13.66 -13.08
N ARG A 89 -32.61 14.97 -13.32
CA ARG A 89 -32.40 15.55 -14.65
C ARG A 89 -30.93 15.82 -14.96
N LYS A 90 -30.57 15.62 -16.23
CA LYS A 90 -29.25 15.98 -16.76
C LYS A 90 -29.27 17.46 -17.13
N LEU A 91 -28.38 18.26 -16.55
CA LEU A 91 -28.22 19.68 -16.86
C LEU A 91 -27.42 19.95 -18.15
N THR A 92 -27.09 18.94 -18.96
CA THR A 92 -26.29 19.13 -20.19
C THR A 92 -27.21 19.73 -21.27
N PRO A 93 -27.07 21.03 -21.62
CA PRO A 93 -25.82 21.67 -22.06
C PRO A 93 -25.37 22.88 -21.20
N LEU A 94 -25.39 22.76 -19.86
CA LEU A 94 -25.04 23.79 -18.87
C LEU A 94 -23.94 24.75 -19.33
N TRP A 95 -22.76 24.22 -19.68
CA TRP A 95 -21.59 25.05 -20.01
C TRP A 95 -21.79 25.96 -21.24
N ARG A 96 -22.73 25.62 -22.13
CA ARG A 96 -23.11 26.45 -23.28
C ARG A 96 -24.08 27.56 -22.88
N GLU A 97 -24.90 27.32 -21.85
CA GLU A 97 -25.92 28.26 -21.34
C GLU A 97 -25.41 29.12 -20.17
N LEU A 98 -24.21 28.82 -19.69
CA LEU A 98 -23.57 29.48 -18.57
C LEU A 98 -23.15 30.94 -18.84
N PRO A 99 -22.63 31.33 -20.03
CA PRO A 99 -22.27 32.72 -20.29
C PRO A 99 -23.41 33.70 -19.99
N GLY A 100 -23.10 34.84 -19.38
CA GLY A 100 -24.09 35.85 -18.95
C GLY A 100 -24.90 35.48 -17.70
N SER A 101 -24.76 34.26 -17.16
CA SER A 101 -25.45 33.87 -15.92
C SER A 101 -24.73 34.38 -14.67
N ALA A 102 -25.48 34.48 -13.57
CA ALA A 102 -24.91 34.87 -12.27
C ALA A 102 -23.86 33.88 -11.73
N TYR A 103 -23.91 32.62 -12.18
CA TYR A 103 -23.03 31.56 -11.70
C TYR A 103 -21.79 31.35 -12.58
N ALA A 104 -21.63 32.12 -13.66
CA ALA A 104 -20.56 31.93 -14.63
C ALA A 104 -19.17 32.08 -14.00
N ALA A 105 -18.95 33.18 -13.27
CA ALA A 105 -17.68 33.46 -12.61
C ALA A 105 -17.36 32.41 -11.53
N ASP A 106 -18.35 32.04 -10.72
CA ASP A 106 -18.21 31.03 -9.66
C ASP A 106 -17.85 29.65 -10.21
N LEU A 107 -18.52 29.20 -11.26
CA LEU A 107 -18.23 27.90 -11.89
C LEU A 107 -16.89 27.91 -12.62
N GLN A 108 -16.49 29.03 -13.22
CA GLN A 108 -15.16 29.19 -13.81
C GLN A 108 -14.06 29.14 -12.74
N ARG A 109 -14.22 29.89 -11.64
CA ARG A 109 -13.32 29.86 -10.47
C ARG A 109 -13.19 28.45 -9.91
N PHE A 110 -14.31 27.74 -9.72
CA PHE A 110 -14.30 26.35 -9.26
C PHE A 110 -13.55 25.43 -10.23
N VAL A 111 -13.81 25.52 -11.53
CA VAL A 111 -13.13 24.67 -12.54
C VAL A 111 -11.64 24.95 -12.56
N ALA A 112 -11.23 26.23 -12.51
CA ALA A 112 -9.83 26.62 -12.48
C ALA A 112 -9.11 26.03 -11.25
N ALA A 113 -9.68 26.20 -10.05
CA ALA A 113 -9.13 25.63 -8.83
C ALA A 113 -9.08 24.09 -8.87
N THR A 114 -10.10 23.45 -9.43
CA THR A 114 -10.11 21.98 -9.58
C THR A 114 -9.00 21.52 -10.55
N VAL A 115 -8.73 22.26 -11.62
CA VAL A 115 -7.61 21.97 -12.54
C VAL A 115 -6.26 22.19 -11.86
N GLU A 116 -6.12 23.24 -11.04
CA GLU A 116 -4.91 23.53 -10.27
C GLU A 116 -4.55 22.40 -9.30
N LEU A 117 -5.55 21.72 -8.74
CA LEU A 117 -5.35 20.51 -7.93
C LEU A 117 -4.85 19.29 -8.75
N GLY A 118 -4.83 19.38 -10.08
CA GLY A 118 -4.31 18.36 -10.99
C GLY A 118 -5.37 17.59 -11.78
N TYR A 119 -6.66 17.91 -11.62
CA TYR A 119 -7.71 17.25 -12.40
C TYR A 119 -7.69 17.71 -13.88
N ALA A 120 -7.90 16.78 -14.81
CA ALA A 120 -8.06 17.13 -16.22
C ALA A 120 -9.28 18.06 -16.42
N GLN A 121 -9.15 19.05 -17.31
CA GLN A 121 -10.20 20.05 -17.56
C GLN A 121 -11.60 19.47 -17.88
N PRO A 122 -11.75 18.39 -18.68
CA PRO A 122 -13.06 17.76 -18.89
C PRO A 122 -13.65 17.17 -17.61
N VAL A 123 -12.82 16.65 -16.71
CA VAL A 123 -13.25 16.11 -15.41
C VAL A 123 -13.71 17.25 -14.50
N ALA A 124 -12.93 18.33 -14.40
CA ALA A 124 -13.30 19.52 -13.62
C ALA A 124 -14.65 20.11 -14.08
N ARG A 125 -14.86 20.23 -15.40
CA ARG A 125 -16.16 20.63 -15.98
C ARG A 125 -17.28 19.61 -15.71
N GLY A 126 -16.94 18.33 -15.71
CA GLY A 126 -17.85 17.26 -15.28
C GLY A 126 -18.34 17.49 -13.86
N VAL A 127 -17.43 17.66 -12.91
CA VAL A 127 -17.72 17.92 -11.49
C VAL A 127 -18.51 19.23 -11.32
N GLY A 128 -18.11 20.30 -12.01
CA GLY A 128 -18.81 21.58 -11.97
C GLY A 128 -20.27 21.43 -12.40
N SER A 129 -20.55 20.65 -13.45
CA SER A 129 -21.92 20.40 -13.90
C SER A 129 -22.69 19.40 -13.05
N GLN A 130 -22.01 18.43 -12.44
CA GLN A 130 -22.62 17.35 -11.66
C GLN A 130 -22.98 17.81 -10.25
N VAL A 131 -22.11 18.59 -9.62
CA VAL A 131 -22.27 18.99 -8.23
C VAL A 131 -22.47 20.49 -8.14
N MET A 132 -21.47 21.28 -8.55
CA MET A 132 -21.44 22.71 -8.22
C MET A 132 -22.62 23.50 -8.77
N ALA A 133 -22.97 23.30 -10.03
CA ALA A 133 -24.12 23.99 -10.63
C ALA A 133 -25.42 23.68 -9.89
N ARG A 134 -25.61 22.45 -9.39
CA ARG A 134 -26.80 22.08 -8.62
C ARG A 134 -26.84 22.76 -7.27
N LEU A 135 -25.70 22.86 -6.60
CA LEU A 135 -25.58 23.59 -5.33
C LEU A 135 -25.88 25.07 -5.51
N LEU A 136 -25.24 25.71 -6.49
CA LEU A 136 -25.43 27.15 -6.76
C LEU A 136 -26.88 27.46 -7.15
N ILE A 137 -27.48 26.66 -8.04
CA ILE A 137 -28.89 26.83 -8.45
C ILE A 137 -29.82 26.66 -7.26
N GLN A 138 -29.68 25.58 -6.47
CA GLN A 138 -30.64 25.27 -5.41
C GLN A 138 -30.52 26.22 -4.22
N THR A 139 -29.31 26.61 -3.85
CA THR A 139 -29.08 27.56 -2.76
C THR A 139 -29.35 29.01 -3.17
N GLY A 140 -29.18 29.32 -4.46
CA GLY A 140 -29.15 30.68 -5.00
C GLY A 140 -28.05 31.56 -4.38
N ARG A 141 -27.04 30.93 -3.77
CA ARG A 141 -25.87 31.59 -3.20
C ARG A 141 -24.72 31.51 -4.20
N GLY A 142 -23.81 32.48 -4.12
CA GLY A 142 -22.52 32.39 -4.81
C GLY A 142 -21.61 31.35 -4.17
N LEU A 143 -20.46 31.09 -4.80
CA LEU A 143 -19.51 30.05 -4.39
C LEU A 143 -19.09 30.18 -2.92
N ASP A 144 -18.77 31.39 -2.46
CA ASP A 144 -18.29 31.65 -1.10
C ASP A 144 -19.39 31.54 -0.02
N GLY A 145 -20.66 31.42 -0.43
CA GLY A 145 -21.79 31.24 0.48
C GLY A 145 -22.17 29.78 0.77
N LEU A 146 -21.48 28.82 0.14
CA LEU A 146 -21.77 27.39 0.28
C LEU A 146 -21.24 26.83 1.61
N GLN A 147 -21.96 25.84 2.14
CA GLN A 147 -21.69 25.19 3.42
C GLN A 147 -21.65 23.66 3.28
N ASP A 148 -21.06 22.96 4.23
CA ASP A 148 -21.02 21.48 4.25
C ASP A 148 -22.43 20.87 4.19
N THR A 149 -23.40 21.51 4.85
CA THR A 149 -24.82 21.10 4.87
C THR A 149 -25.44 21.07 3.47
N ASP A 150 -25.04 21.96 2.55
CA ASP A 150 -25.57 21.96 1.17
C ASP A 150 -25.17 20.67 0.43
N LEU A 151 -23.94 20.20 0.65
CA LEU A 151 -23.44 18.98 0.04
C LEU A 151 -24.05 17.74 0.70
N ASP A 152 -24.36 17.79 2.00
CA ASP A 152 -25.08 16.74 2.70
C ASP A 152 -26.52 16.60 2.20
N GLU A 153 -27.23 17.72 1.98
CA GLU A 153 -28.58 17.73 1.39
C GLU A 153 -28.60 17.16 -0.04
N LEU A 154 -27.64 17.56 -0.88
CA LEU A 154 -27.48 17.00 -2.23
C LEU A 154 -27.21 15.48 -2.16
N THR A 155 -26.39 15.05 -1.20
CA THR A 155 -26.10 13.62 -0.98
C THR A 155 -27.36 12.86 -0.55
N ALA A 156 -28.15 13.42 0.37
CA ALA A 156 -29.42 12.82 0.79
C ALA A 156 -30.40 12.67 -0.38
N ALA A 157 -30.50 13.69 -1.25
CA ALA A 157 -31.34 13.62 -2.44
C ALA A 157 -30.88 12.55 -3.45
N LEU A 158 -29.56 12.33 -3.59
CA LEU A 158 -29.01 11.25 -4.42
C LEU A 158 -29.34 9.86 -3.88
N ILE A 159 -29.26 9.68 -2.55
CA ILE A 159 -29.64 8.44 -1.88
C ILE A 159 -31.14 8.17 -2.04
N ALA A 160 -31.98 9.19 -1.83
CA ALA A 160 -33.43 9.08 -2.03
C ALA A 160 -33.78 8.74 -3.49
N ARG A 161 -33.03 9.27 -4.47
CA ARG A 161 -33.18 8.90 -5.88
C ARG A 161 -32.81 7.44 -6.13
N GLU A 162 -31.71 6.94 -5.58
CA GLU A 162 -31.31 5.53 -5.71
C GLU A 162 -32.39 4.61 -5.14
N GLN A 163 -32.95 4.94 -3.97
CA GLN A 163 -34.05 4.20 -3.35
C GLN A 163 -35.32 4.16 -4.22
N ARG A 164 -35.69 5.29 -4.85
CA ARG A 164 -36.90 5.37 -5.71
C ARG A 164 -36.73 4.73 -7.09
N SER A 165 -35.54 4.83 -7.70
CA SER A 165 -35.32 4.46 -9.10
C SER A 165 -34.49 3.19 -9.32
N GLY A 166 -33.82 2.69 -8.28
CA GLY A 166 -32.83 1.62 -8.39
C GLY A 166 -31.53 2.00 -9.11
N ILE A 167 -31.40 3.23 -9.61
CA ILE A 167 -30.23 3.70 -10.35
C ILE A 167 -29.18 4.19 -9.35
N GLY A 168 -28.05 3.49 -9.28
CA GLY A 168 -26.96 3.85 -8.38
C GLY A 168 -26.27 5.18 -8.69
N TRP A 169 -25.81 5.87 -7.65
CA TRP A 169 -25.19 7.20 -7.73
C TRP A 169 -23.65 7.18 -7.61
N ARG A 170 -23.01 6.04 -7.94
CA ARG A 170 -21.55 5.87 -7.80
C ARG A 170 -20.72 6.95 -8.50
N HIS A 171 -21.16 7.44 -9.65
CA HIS A 171 -20.48 8.51 -10.39
C HIS A 171 -20.54 9.85 -9.63
N TYR A 172 -21.66 10.17 -8.99
CA TYR A 172 -21.78 11.36 -8.13
C TYR A 172 -20.88 11.28 -6.89
N ARG A 173 -20.60 10.08 -6.36
CA ARG A 173 -19.69 9.94 -5.20
C ARG A 173 -18.29 10.49 -5.48
N VAL A 174 -17.75 10.22 -6.66
CA VAL A 174 -16.43 10.72 -7.06
C VAL A 174 -16.47 12.23 -7.26
N ALA A 175 -17.53 12.74 -7.90
CA ALA A 175 -17.70 14.16 -8.14
C ALA A 175 -17.92 14.96 -6.85
N LEU A 176 -18.71 14.44 -5.90
CA LEU A 176 -18.93 15.05 -4.59
C LEU A 176 -17.64 15.15 -3.79
N HIS A 177 -16.81 14.10 -3.81
CA HIS A 177 -15.51 14.15 -3.18
C HIS A 177 -14.63 15.22 -3.83
N ALA A 178 -14.49 15.23 -5.16
CA ALA A 178 -13.72 16.25 -5.87
C ALA A 178 -14.23 17.68 -5.59
N ALA A 179 -15.55 17.87 -5.55
CA ALA A 179 -16.16 19.16 -5.23
C ALA A 179 -15.84 19.61 -3.80
N ARG A 180 -15.98 18.73 -2.79
CA ARG A 180 -15.57 19.02 -1.40
C ARG A 180 -14.09 19.39 -1.33
N THR A 181 -13.23 18.63 -2.00
CA THR A 181 -11.79 18.87 -2.02
C THR A 181 -11.45 20.23 -2.62
N ALA A 182 -12.02 20.57 -3.78
CA ALA A 182 -11.81 21.87 -4.41
C ALA A 182 -12.34 23.04 -3.56
N LEU A 183 -13.54 22.90 -2.99
CA LEU A 183 -14.11 23.92 -2.10
C LEU A 183 -13.31 24.12 -0.81
N PHE A 184 -12.76 23.05 -0.24
CA PHE A 184 -11.86 23.13 0.91
C PHE A 184 -10.60 23.92 0.55
N HIS A 185 -9.93 23.61 -0.55
CA HIS A 185 -8.72 24.32 -0.97
C HIS A 185 -8.98 25.77 -1.40
N LEU A 186 -10.16 26.07 -1.93
CA LEU A 186 -10.63 27.43 -2.20
C LEU A 186 -10.90 28.25 -0.93
N GLY A 187 -10.93 27.62 0.26
CA GLY A 187 -11.25 28.28 1.52
C GLY A 187 -12.75 28.45 1.78
N VAL A 188 -13.61 27.92 0.92
CA VAL A 188 -15.08 27.98 1.08
C VAL A 188 -15.53 27.05 2.20
N LEU A 189 -15.04 25.79 2.17
CA LEU A 189 -15.30 24.83 3.23
C LEU A 189 -14.13 24.82 4.23
N THR A 190 -14.48 24.70 5.51
CA THR A 190 -13.51 24.57 6.60
C THR A 190 -13.21 23.12 6.93
N VAL A 191 -14.18 22.23 6.72
CA VAL A 191 -14.03 20.80 6.95
C VAL A 191 -13.36 20.16 5.72
N PRO A 192 -12.23 19.47 5.91
CA PRO A 192 -11.57 18.77 4.82
C PRO A 192 -12.43 17.59 4.32
N PRO A 193 -12.33 17.25 3.03
CA PRO A 193 -13.09 16.14 2.47
C PRO A 193 -12.78 14.85 3.25
N PRO A 194 -13.80 14.10 3.73
CA PRO A 194 -13.55 12.84 4.37
C PRO A 194 -12.90 11.88 3.36
N ASN A 195 -11.95 11.06 3.83
CA ASN A 195 -11.37 10.04 2.99
C ASN A 195 -12.51 9.18 2.40
N PRO A 196 -12.58 8.96 1.06
CA PRO A 196 -13.68 8.26 0.42
C PRO A 196 -13.95 6.85 0.98
N HIS A 197 -12.91 6.22 1.55
CA HIS A 197 -12.99 4.94 2.23
C HIS A 197 -13.44 5.03 3.70
N GLU A 198 -13.30 6.21 4.32
CA GLU A 198 -13.70 6.51 5.69
C GLU A 198 -15.17 6.94 5.74
N ALA A 199 -15.65 7.74 4.77
CA ALA A 199 -17.07 8.09 4.63
C ALA A 199 -17.98 6.87 4.37
N LEU A 200 -17.44 5.78 3.81
CA LEU A 200 -18.16 4.51 3.61
C LEU A 200 -18.22 3.64 4.88
N ARG A 201 -17.41 3.94 5.91
CA ARG A 201 -17.41 3.21 7.19
C ARG A 201 -18.41 3.88 8.12
N GLN A 202 -19.66 3.53 7.85
CA GLN A 202 -20.89 3.92 8.55
C GLN A 202 -20.79 3.83 10.08
N SER A 203 -21.79 4.38 10.77
CA SER A 203 -22.05 4.14 12.19
C SER A 203 -21.85 2.66 12.54
N PHE A 204 -21.34 2.37 13.73
CA PHE A 204 -21.13 0.98 14.17
C PHE A 204 -22.40 0.15 14.05
N GLU A 205 -23.58 0.76 14.23
CA GLU A 205 -24.88 0.17 13.99
C GLU A 205 -25.01 -0.46 12.59
N ARG A 206 -24.69 0.29 11.52
CA ARG A 206 -24.84 -0.26 10.16
C ARG A 206 -23.85 -1.39 9.89
N ARG A 207 -22.67 -1.35 10.51
CA ARG A 207 -21.67 -2.42 10.39
C ARG A 207 -22.08 -3.68 11.15
N LEU A 208 -22.88 -3.52 12.20
CA LEU A 208 -23.41 -4.58 13.04
C LEU A 208 -24.90 -4.88 12.74
N HIS A 209 -25.42 -4.47 11.58
CA HIS A 209 -26.83 -4.72 11.20
C HIS A 209 -27.22 -6.20 11.21
N ALA A 210 -26.26 -7.09 10.96
CA ALA A 210 -26.45 -8.54 11.00
C ALA A 210 -26.49 -9.12 12.42
N ALA A 211 -26.25 -8.32 13.46
CA ALA A 211 -26.42 -8.73 14.85
C ALA A 211 -27.91 -8.77 15.20
N ALA A 212 -28.31 -9.77 15.99
CA ALA A 212 -29.63 -9.82 16.62
C ALA A 212 -29.88 -8.55 17.43
N GLU A 213 -31.13 -8.09 17.45
CA GLU A 213 -31.52 -6.82 18.09
C GLU A 213 -31.05 -6.70 19.54
N PRO A 214 -31.18 -7.73 20.40
CA PRO A 214 -30.73 -7.63 21.79
C PRO A 214 -29.21 -7.43 21.94
N LEU A 215 -28.43 -7.96 21.01
CA LEU A 215 -26.96 -7.96 21.08
C LEU A 215 -26.32 -6.74 20.40
N ARG A 216 -27.00 -6.15 19.41
CA ARG A 216 -26.45 -5.06 18.59
C ARG A 216 -26.04 -3.84 19.42
N PRO A 217 -26.86 -3.30 20.34
CA PRO A 217 -26.50 -2.15 21.15
C PRO A 217 -25.25 -2.39 22.01
N ARG A 218 -25.06 -3.62 22.51
CA ARG A 218 -23.92 -4.00 23.34
C ARG A 218 -22.62 -4.02 22.55
N LEU A 219 -22.65 -4.60 21.36
CA LEU A 219 -21.51 -4.60 20.44
C LEU A 219 -21.14 -3.18 20.00
N VAL A 220 -22.14 -2.32 19.76
CA VAL A 220 -21.93 -0.89 19.45
C VAL A 220 -21.31 -0.16 20.63
N ALA A 221 -21.88 -0.29 21.83
CA ALA A 221 -21.38 0.35 23.04
C ALA A 221 -19.93 -0.05 23.36
N TYR A 222 -19.55 -1.31 23.10
CA TYR A 222 -18.17 -1.76 23.25
C TYR A 222 -17.24 -1.03 22.27
N LEU A 223 -17.61 -0.95 21.00
CA LEU A 223 -16.82 -0.24 19.98
C LEU A 223 -16.69 1.26 20.28
N GLU A 224 -17.76 1.89 20.77
CA GLU A 224 -17.76 3.27 21.24
C GLU A 224 -16.82 3.45 22.43
N ARG A 225 -16.86 2.54 23.41
CA ARG A 225 -15.94 2.58 24.56
C ARG A 225 -14.47 2.49 24.14
N LEU A 226 -14.16 1.71 23.10
CA LEU A 226 -12.80 1.58 22.57
C LEU A 226 -12.31 2.85 21.87
N THR A 227 -13.18 3.77 21.45
CA THR A 227 -12.77 5.05 20.84
C THR A 227 -11.93 5.91 21.76
N ALA A 228 -12.06 5.73 23.08
CA ALA A 228 -11.28 6.45 24.07
C ALA A 228 -9.80 5.98 24.15
N THR A 229 -9.47 4.78 23.69
CA THR A 229 -8.14 4.18 23.91
C THR A 229 -7.46 3.64 22.65
N HIS A 230 -8.21 3.41 21.56
CA HIS A 230 -7.68 2.78 20.35
C HIS A 230 -7.72 3.72 19.16
N ALA A 231 -6.73 3.60 18.28
CA ALA A 231 -6.75 4.25 16.97
C ALA A 231 -7.96 3.77 16.14
N ARG A 232 -8.54 4.68 15.33
CA ARG A 232 -9.71 4.42 14.48
C ARG A 232 -9.57 3.17 13.61
N GLY A 233 -8.39 2.95 13.03
CA GLY A 233 -8.11 1.78 12.20
C GLY A 233 -8.24 0.45 12.96
N THR A 234 -7.80 0.43 14.22
CA THR A 234 -7.91 -0.74 15.09
C THR A 234 -9.36 -1.04 15.42
N ILE A 235 -10.13 -0.02 15.83
CA ILE A 235 -11.57 -0.16 16.12
C ILE A 235 -12.32 -0.62 14.87
N SER A 236 -11.94 -0.08 13.70
CA SER A 236 -12.52 -0.52 12.44
C SER A 236 -12.26 -2.01 12.19
N GLY A 237 -11.05 -2.50 12.43
CA GLY A 237 -10.73 -3.92 12.35
C GLY A 237 -11.53 -4.78 13.34
N ILE A 238 -11.67 -4.33 14.59
CA ILE A 238 -12.44 -5.02 15.63
C ILE A 238 -13.93 -5.10 15.23
N ALA A 239 -14.53 -3.99 14.80
CA ALA A 239 -15.93 -3.93 14.37
C ALA A 239 -16.24 -4.91 13.22
N THR A 240 -15.35 -5.05 12.23
CA THR A 240 -15.51 -6.04 11.15
C THR A 240 -15.56 -7.47 11.72
N ARG A 241 -14.66 -7.79 12.65
CA ARG A 241 -14.53 -9.14 13.21
C ARG A 241 -15.69 -9.47 14.16
N LEU A 242 -16.13 -8.50 14.96
CA LEU A 242 -17.35 -8.62 15.76
C LEU A 242 -18.59 -8.75 14.87
N GLY A 243 -18.67 -8.06 13.74
CA GLY A 243 -19.75 -8.25 12.77
C GLY A 243 -19.78 -9.67 12.17
N HIS A 244 -18.62 -10.31 11.98
CA HIS A 244 -18.57 -11.72 11.58
C HIS A 244 -19.08 -12.66 12.68
N PHE A 245 -18.72 -12.39 13.94
CA PHE A 245 -19.22 -13.16 15.08
C PHE A 245 -20.72 -12.98 15.26
N ALA A 246 -21.22 -11.75 15.20
CA ALA A 246 -22.64 -11.44 15.33
C ALA A 246 -23.50 -12.11 14.25
N ARG A 247 -23.01 -12.12 12.99
CA ARG A 247 -23.69 -12.85 11.90
C ARG A 247 -23.74 -14.36 12.15
N HIS A 248 -22.68 -14.93 12.72
CA HIS A 248 -22.65 -16.35 13.08
C HIS A 248 -23.67 -16.66 14.19
N LEU A 249 -23.73 -15.84 15.24
CA LEU A 249 -24.73 -15.98 16.31
C LEU A 249 -26.16 -15.90 15.75
N ALA A 250 -26.44 -14.92 14.90
CA ALA A 250 -27.77 -14.76 14.28
C ALA A 250 -28.19 -15.97 13.43
N THR A 251 -27.23 -16.75 12.90
CA THR A 251 -27.53 -17.99 12.16
C THR A 251 -27.74 -19.19 13.09
N VAL A 252 -26.95 -19.31 14.15
CA VAL A 252 -26.94 -20.49 15.04
C VAL A 252 -27.99 -20.40 16.15
N ASP A 253 -28.25 -19.19 16.64
CA ASP A 253 -29.24 -18.91 17.68
C ASP A 253 -29.89 -17.53 17.46
N PRO A 254 -30.91 -17.44 16.58
CA PRO A 254 -31.62 -16.19 16.31
C PRO A 254 -32.35 -15.62 17.54
N GLU A 255 -32.69 -16.47 18.51
CA GLU A 255 -33.43 -16.12 19.73
C GLU A 255 -32.52 -15.71 20.90
N LEU A 256 -31.20 -15.70 20.70
CA LEU A 256 -30.23 -15.34 21.73
C LEU A 256 -30.49 -13.93 22.26
N GLY A 257 -30.98 -13.85 23.50
CA GLY A 257 -31.45 -12.61 24.10
C GLY A 257 -30.36 -11.83 24.83
N SER A 258 -29.29 -12.51 25.24
CA SER A 258 -28.21 -11.91 26.03
C SER A 258 -26.84 -12.52 25.73
N LEU A 259 -25.79 -11.72 25.94
CA LEU A 259 -24.41 -12.21 25.91
C LEU A 259 -24.13 -13.19 27.06
N ALA A 260 -24.91 -13.15 28.15
CA ALA A 260 -24.76 -14.04 29.31
C ALA A 260 -25.16 -15.49 28.98
N GLU A 261 -26.01 -15.68 27.98
CA GLU A 261 -26.53 -16.97 27.50
C GLU A 261 -25.57 -17.67 26.51
N LEU A 262 -24.41 -17.05 26.22
CA LEU A 262 -23.42 -17.63 25.34
C LEU A 262 -22.88 -18.95 25.88
N ASP A 263 -23.35 -20.05 25.30
CA ASP A 263 -22.78 -21.37 25.51
C ASP A 263 -21.51 -21.64 24.67
N ARG A 264 -20.58 -22.41 25.26
CA ARG A 264 -19.31 -22.81 24.63
C ARG A 264 -19.54 -23.72 23.42
N GLN A 265 -20.33 -24.78 23.58
CA GLN A 265 -20.49 -25.80 22.54
C GLN A 265 -21.37 -25.28 21.41
N ARG A 266 -22.51 -24.68 21.76
CA ARG A 266 -23.49 -24.18 20.80
C ARG A 266 -22.96 -23.00 19.99
N HIS A 267 -22.38 -22.00 20.64
CA HIS A 267 -22.03 -20.74 19.96
C HIS A 267 -20.55 -20.61 19.59
N ILE A 268 -19.65 -20.99 20.50
CA ILE A 268 -18.22 -20.70 20.32
C ILE A 268 -17.53 -21.76 19.48
N GLU A 269 -17.76 -23.05 19.72
CA GLU A 269 -17.12 -24.12 18.94
C GLU A 269 -17.61 -24.15 17.49
N THR A 270 -18.91 -23.88 17.28
CA THR A 270 -19.46 -23.68 15.94
C THR A 270 -18.85 -22.44 15.26
N TYR A 271 -18.59 -21.37 16.01
CA TYR A 271 -17.91 -20.19 15.48
C TYR A 271 -16.46 -20.49 15.10
N LEU A 272 -15.71 -21.24 15.91
CA LEU A 272 -14.34 -21.65 15.58
C LEU A 272 -14.30 -22.47 14.29
N SER A 273 -15.23 -23.42 14.13
CA SER A 273 -15.39 -24.20 12.89
C SER A 273 -15.75 -23.32 11.70
N ALA A 274 -16.69 -22.38 11.87
CA ALA A 274 -17.06 -21.42 10.83
C ALA A 274 -15.89 -20.51 10.42
N VAL A 275 -15.07 -20.07 11.38
CA VAL A 275 -13.84 -19.29 11.11
C VAL A 275 -12.81 -20.14 10.36
N ALA A 276 -12.69 -21.43 10.68
CA ALA A 276 -11.78 -22.33 9.97
C ALA A 276 -12.20 -22.56 8.51
N ALA A 277 -13.50 -22.67 8.25
CA ALA A 277 -14.08 -22.88 6.91
C ALA A 277 -14.32 -21.59 6.11
N ALA A 278 -14.15 -20.42 6.73
CA ALA A 278 -14.47 -19.14 6.09
C ALA A 278 -13.60 -18.88 4.85
N THR A 279 -14.23 -18.34 3.81
CA THR A 279 -13.59 -17.94 2.56
C THR A 279 -13.58 -16.42 2.41
N ARG A 280 -12.67 -15.92 1.57
CA ARG A 280 -12.61 -14.51 1.18
C ARG A 280 -13.65 -14.23 0.09
N PRO A 281 -14.45 -13.16 0.20
CA PRO A 281 -15.46 -12.82 -0.82
C PRO A 281 -14.90 -12.51 -2.20
N VAL A 282 -13.62 -12.11 -2.29
CA VAL A 282 -13.01 -11.62 -3.54
C VAL A 282 -12.63 -12.77 -4.48
N ASP A 283 -12.14 -13.89 -3.93
CA ASP A 283 -11.57 -14.98 -4.71
C ASP A 283 -12.03 -16.38 -4.27
N GLY A 284 -12.91 -16.47 -3.27
CA GLY A 284 -13.43 -17.74 -2.77
C GLY A 284 -12.41 -18.60 -2.01
N LEU A 285 -11.16 -18.14 -1.88
CA LEU A 285 -10.11 -18.91 -1.20
C LEU A 285 -10.28 -18.84 0.33
N PRO A 286 -9.78 -19.85 1.08
CA PRO A 286 -9.81 -19.83 2.55
C PRO A 286 -9.15 -18.59 3.13
N ILE A 287 -9.70 -18.08 4.23
CA ILE A 287 -9.07 -16.95 4.94
C ILE A 287 -7.70 -17.35 5.54
N SER A 288 -6.77 -16.39 5.56
CA SER A 288 -5.42 -16.63 6.07
C SER A 288 -5.44 -17.05 7.55
N VAL A 289 -4.43 -17.80 8.00
CA VAL A 289 -4.27 -18.17 9.43
C VAL A 289 -4.21 -16.93 10.31
N SER A 290 -3.62 -15.84 9.81
CA SER A 290 -3.55 -14.55 10.50
C SER A 290 -4.93 -13.94 10.72
N GLU A 291 -5.80 -13.98 9.71
CA GLU A 291 -7.16 -13.46 9.84
C GLU A 291 -8.03 -14.35 10.73
N ARG A 292 -7.87 -15.69 10.66
CA ARG A 292 -8.51 -16.63 11.60
C ARG A 292 -8.16 -16.29 13.04
N ARG A 293 -6.87 -16.15 13.32
CA ARG A 293 -6.33 -15.73 14.62
C ARG A 293 -6.91 -14.38 15.05
N ALA A 294 -6.93 -13.38 14.17
CA ALA A 294 -7.40 -12.05 14.50
C ALA A 294 -8.89 -12.02 14.87
N ARG A 295 -9.73 -12.80 14.17
CA ARG A 295 -11.17 -12.95 14.48
C ARG A 295 -11.37 -13.53 15.89
N ILE A 296 -10.70 -14.64 16.19
CA ILE A 296 -10.81 -15.32 17.49
C ILE A 296 -10.30 -14.42 18.62
N ILE A 297 -9.14 -13.76 18.43
CA ILE A 297 -8.59 -12.84 19.44
C ILE A 297 -9.52 -11.65 19.67
N SER A 298 -10.14 -11.10 18.63
CA SER A 298 -11.03 -9.93 18.79
C SER A 298 -12.28 -10.28 19.60
N VAL A 299 -12.88 -11.46 19.36
CA VAL A 299 -14.02 -11.95 20.14
C VAL A 299 -13.59 -12.28 21.57
N ASN A 300 -12.47 -13.00 21.75
CA ASN A 300 -11.96 -13.32 23.08
C ASN A 300 -11.69 -12.06 23.91
N ARG A 301 -11.08 -11.04 23.29
CA ARG A 301 -10.80 -9.77 23.97
C ARG A 301 -12.08 -9.03 24.32
N PHE A 302 -13.04 -8.97 23.40
CA PHE A 302 -14.36 -8.39 23.68
C PHE A 302 -15.04 -9.05 24.89
N LEU A 303 -15.13 -10.38 24.90
CA LEU A 303 -15.77 -11.11 26.01
C LEU A 303 -15.00 -10.94 27.33
N ALA A 304 -13.67 -10.96 27.28
CA ALA A 304 -12.85 -10.72 28.47
C ALA A 304 -13.02 -9.29 29.01
N ASP A 305 -13.05 -8.29 28.13
CA ASP A 305 -13.17 -6.88 28.52
C ASP A 305 -14.55 -6.60 29.17
N ILE A 306 -15.65 -7.10 28.62
CA ILE A 306 -16.98 -6.90 29.23
C ILE A 306 -17.13 -7.62 30.57
N THR A 307 -16.48 -8.79 30.75
CA THR A 307 -16.42 -9.48 32.03
C THR A 307 -15.58 -8.70 33.04
N GLU A 308 -14.40 -8.22 32.63
CA GLU A 308 -13.51 -7.41 33.47
C GLU A 308 -14.17 -6.09 33.90
N TRP A 309 -14.95 -5.47 33.02
CA TRP A 309 -15.68 -4.22 33.30
C TRP A 309 -17.00 -4.44 34.05
N GLY A 310 -17.37 -5.69 34.35
CA GLY A 310 -18.56 -6.01 35.13
C GLY A 310 -19.87 -5.70 34.41
N TRP A 311 -19.94 -5.87 33.09
CA TRP A 311 -21.20 -5.69 32.36
C TRP A 311 -22.25 -6.72 32.82
N PRO A 312 -23.52 -6.32 33.00
CA PRO A 312 -24.55 -7.18 33.58
C PRO A 312 -24.89 -8.39 32.73
N ASP A 313 -24.63 -8.31 31.42
CA ASP A 313 -24.84 -9.36 30.44
C ASP A 313 -23.54 -10.07 30.04
N ALA A 314 -22.44 -9.88 30.76
CA ALA A 314 -21.21 -10.61 30.48
C ALA A 314 -21.39 -12.13 30.73
N PRO A 315 -20.76 -13.02 29.93
CA PRO A 315 -20.77 -14.44 30.21
C PRO A 315 -20.25 -14.76 31.62
N ALA A 316 -20.93 -15.69 32.32
CA ALA A 316 -20.57 -16.08 33.69
C ALA A 316 -19.21 -16.78 33.82
N ARG A 317 -18.64 -17.25 32.71
CA ARG A 317 -17.32 -17.89 32.65
C ARG A 317 -16.61 -17.58 31.34
N GLN A 318 -15.30 -17.80 31.33
CA GLN A 318 -14.51 -17.71 30.11
C GLN A 318 -14.91 -18.79 29.09
N LEU A 319 -15.14 -18.36 27.84
CA LEU A 319 -15.59 -19.24 26.76
C LEU A 319 -14.53 -19.49 25.67
N LEU A 320 -13.50 -18.66 25.58
CA LEU A 320 -12.41 -18.75 24.60
C LEU A 320 -11.07 -18.82 25.32
N PHE A 321 -10.18 -19.69 24.85
CA PHE A 321 -8.90 -19.98 25.49
C PHE A 321 -7.72 -19.81 24.52
N PRO A 322 -6.49 -19.63 25.03
CA PRO A 322 -5.30 -19.54 24.17
C PRO A 322 -5.13 -20.71 23.20
N ARG A 323 -5.57 -21.91 23.58
CA ARG A 323 -5.53 -23.13 22.75
C ARG A 323 -6.48 -23.09 21.54
N ASP A 324 -7.52 -22.27 21.58
CA ASP A 324 -8.46 -22.08 20.45
C ASP A 324 -7.82 -21.21 19.35
N VAL A 325 -6.73 -20.51 19.66
CA VAL A 325 -6.09 -19.57 18.74
C VAL A 325 -5.07 -20.30 17.86
N PRO A 326 -5.20 -20.25 16.52
CA PRO A 326 -4.28 -20.95 15.65
C PRO A 326 -2.86 -20.38 15.73
N ARG A 327 -1.87 -21.27 15.63
CA ARG A 327 -0.45 -20.90 15.58
C ARG A 327 -0.15 -20.25 14.24
N LEU A 328 0.55 -19.11 14.28
CA LEU A 328 1.00 -18.45 13.05
C LEU A 328 2.23 -19.18 12.49
N PRO A 329 2.24 -19.52 11.19
CA PRO A 329 3.49 -19.92 10.55
C PRO A 329 4.48 -18.76 10.63
N ARG A 330 5.77 -19.06 10.80
CA ARG A 330 6.85 -18.07 10.84
C ARG A 330 7.70 -18.18 9.57
N PRO A 331 7.16 -17.83 8.39
CA PRO A 331 7.95 -17.83 7.16
C PRO A 331 9.02 -16.74 7.24
N LEU A 332 10.07 -16.91 6.46
CA LEU A 332 11.09 -15.90 6.32
C LEU A 332 10.56 -14.60 5.73
N PRO A 333 11.25 -13.47 5.98
CA PRO A 333 11.05 -12.27 5.17
C PRO A 333 11.18 -12.64 3.69
N ARG A 334 10.15 -12.30 2.91
CA ARG A 334 10.18 -12.40 1.45
C ARG A 334 10.85 -11.13 0.93
N TYR A 335 12.18 -11.05 0.98
CA TYR A 335 12.90 -10.01 0.26
C TYR A 335 12.90 -10.35 -1.24
N LEU A 336 13.15 -9.35 -2.08
CA LEU A 336 13.31 -9.56 -3.52
C LEU A 336 14.75 -9.97 -3.83
N PRO A 337 14.97 -11.04 -4.61
CA PRO A 337 16.26 -11.32 -5.23
C PRO A 337 16.79 -10.11 -6.02
N ALA A 338 18.11 -9.96 -6.16
CA ALA A 338 18.72 -8.74 -6.68
C ALA A 338 18.34 -8.44 -8.15
N ASP A 339 18.20 -9.47 -8.97
CA ASP A 339 17.72 -9.42 -10.34
C ASP A 339 16.25 -8.95 -10.42
N VAL A 340 15.37 -9.51 -9.58
CA VAL A 340 13.97 -9.12 -9.48
C VAL A 340 13.82 -7.68 -8.99
N ASP A 341 14.61 -7.27 -8.00
CA ASP A 341 14.62 -5.90 -7.47
C ASP A 341 15.08 -4.90 -8.55
N ARG A 342 16.15 -5.19 -9.30
CA ARG A 342 16.60 -4.35 -10.42
C ARG A 342 15.54 -4.22 -11.51
N GLN A 343 14.90 -5.32 -11.90
CA GLN A 343 13.83 -5.30 -12.90
C GLN A 343 12.62 -4.48 -12.44
N LEU A 344 12.25 -4.61 -11.16
CA LEU A 344 11.17 -3.81 -10.57
C LEU A 344 11.51 -2.32 -10.51
N VAL A 345 12.72 -1.97 -10.09
CA VAL A 345 13.20 -0.58 -10.03
C VAL A 345 13.17 0.05 -11.42
N ALA A 346 13.70 -0.63 -12.44
CA ALA A 346 13.65 -0.16 -13.82
C ALA A 346 12.21 0.06 -14.30
N ALA A 347 11.29 -0.85 -13.98
CA ALA A 347 9.87 -0.71 -14.32
C ALA A 347 9.19 0.46 -13.58
N LEU A 348 9.58 0.73 -12.33
CA LEU A 348 9.10 1.90 -11.58
C LEU A 348 9.61 3.21 -12.21
N HIS A 349 10.87 3.28 -12.63
CA HIS A 349 11.38 4.46 -13.36
C HIS A 349 10.60 4.72 -14.66
N ALA A 350 10.17 3.67 -15.35
CA ALA A 350 9.38 3.77 -16.59
C ALA A 350 7.86 3.95 -16.37
N SER A 351 7.37 3.93 -15.13
CA SER A 351 5.92 4.02 -14.88
C SER A 351 5.35 5.38 -15.27
N PRO A 352 4.21 5.44 -15.99
CA PRO A 352 3.54 6.70 -16.30
C PRO A 352 2.96 7.39 -15.06
N ASN A 353 2.75 6.67 -13.95
CA ASN A 353 2.27 7.25 -12.69
C ASN A 353 3.46 7.75 -11.84
N ARG A 354 4.19 8.74 -12.38
CA ARG A 354 5.51 9.16 -11.87
C ARG A 354 5.56 9.39 -10.36
N GLN A 355 4.62 10.17 -9.80
CA GLN A 355 4.58 10.45 -8.35
C GLN A 355 4.47 9.17 -7.50
N ARG A 356 3.65 8.21 -7.92
CA ARG A 356 3.45 6.96 -7.16
C ARG A 356 4.67 6.05 -7.26
N ALA A 357 5.28 5.99 -8.44
CA ALA A 357 6.46 5.19 -8.67
C ALA A 357 7.67 5.74 -7.90
N LEU A 358 7.88 7.06 -7.92
CA LEU A 358 8.87 7.73 -7.10
C LEU A 358 8.67 7.47 -5.60
N ALA A 359 7.43 7.56 -5.11
CA ALA A 359 7.14 7.25 -3.72
C ALA A 359 7.53 5.80 -3.35
N LEU A 360 7.33 4.84 -4.25
CA LEU A 360 7.73 3.44 -4.05
C LEU A 360 9.26 3.26 -4.09
N LEU A 361 9.96 4.02 -4.94
CA LEU A 361 11.42 4.06 -4.97
C LEU A 361 11.99 4.65 -3.66
N LEU A 362 11.42 5.76 -3.17
CA LEU A 362 11.75 6.32 -1.84
C LEU A 362 11.54 5.27 -0.73
N GLN A 363 10.43 4.54 -0.79
CA GLN A 363 10.14 3.47 0.17
C GLN A 363 11.23 2.40 0.18
N ARG A 364 11.72 2.03 -1.01
CA ARG A 364 12.77 1.02 -1.22
C ARG A 364 14.15 1.54 -0.82
N ALA A 365 14.43 2.83 -1.03
CA ALA A 365 15.69 3.48 -0.66
C ALA A 365 15.84 3.66 0.85
N CYS A 366 14.78 4.09 1.54
CA CYS A 366 14.82 4.39 2.98
C CYS A 366 14.24 3.28 3.87
N GLY A 367 13.75 2.17 3.27
CA GLY A 367 13.14 1.07 4.02
C GLY A 367 11.86 1.43 4.77
N LEU A 368 11.09 2.41 4.30
CA LEU A 368 9.90 2.92 5.00
C LEU A 368 8.77 1.88 5.02
N ARG A 369 7.93 1.92 6.06
CA ARG A 369 6.61 1.30 5.99
C ARG A 369 5.75 2.11 5.03
N VAL A 370 4.88 1.48 4.25
CA VAL A 370 3.99 2.20 3.32
C VAL A 370 3.12 3.26 4.01
N GLY A 371 2.72 3.04 5.27
CA GLY A 371 2.01 4.04 6.07
C GLY A 371 2.88 5.25 6.40
N GLU A 372 4.13 5.03 6.83
CA GLU A 372 5.10 6.10 7.10
C GLU A 372 5.37 6.92 5.84
N LEU A 373 5.53 6.26 4.69
CA LEU A 373 5.73 6.91 3.40
C LEU A 373 4.57 7.86 3.05
N VAL A 374 3.32 7.41 3.18
CA VAL A 374 2.17 8.27 2.86
C VAL A 374 1.93 9.33 3.94
N ASP A 375 2.48 9.19 5.13
CA ASP A 375 2.41 10.18 6.22
C ASP A 375 3.56 11.21 6.17
N LEU A 376 4.57 11.05 5.29
CA LEU A 376 5.67 12.01 5.16
C LEU A 376 5.17 13.45 4.94
N GLU A 377 5.70 14.35 5.76
CA GLU A 377 5.46 15.79 5.70
C GLU A 377 6.35 16.44 4.63
N LEU A 378 5.99 17.62 4.15
CA LEU A 378 6.71 18.33 3.10
C LEU A 378 8.11 18.76 3.57
N ASP A 379 8.25 19.08 4.86
CA ASP A 379 9.49 19.46 5.53
C ASP A 379 10.28 18.25 6.05
N CYS A 380 10.06 17.06 5.49
CA CYS A 380 10.68 15.82 5.99
C CYS A 380 12.21 15.74 5.81
N VAL A 381 12.84 16.66 5.08
CA VAL A 381 14.29 16.68 4.86
C VAL A 381 14.96 17.68 5.80
N HIS A 382 15.91 17.20 6.58
CA HIS A 382 16.68 17.99 7.54
C HIS A 382 18.17 17.90 7.22
N GLU A 383 18.78 19.02 6.89
CA GLU A 383 20.22 19.13 6.77
C GLU A 383 20.82 19.48 8.14
N VAL A 384 21.79 18.66 8.59
CA VAL A 384 22.49 18.89 9.84
C VAL A 384 23.95 19.19 9.51
N ALA A 385 24.40 20.42 9.80
CA ALA A 385 25.75 20.87 9.51
C ALA A 385 26.80 19.90 10.07
N GLY A 386 27.69 19.41 9.19
CA GLY A 386 28.73 18.44 9.54
C GLY A 386 28.25 16.98 9.74
N HIS A 387 26.95 16.72 9.64
CA HIS A 387 26.35 15.40 9.87
C HIS A 387 25.46 14.91 8.72
N GLY A 388 25.44 15.61 7.59
CA GLY A 388 24.73 15.20 6.36
C GLY A 388 23.22 15.47 6.38
N VAL A 389 22.52 14.87 5.43
CA VAL A 389 21.08 15.06 5.22
C VAL A 389 20.30 13.88 5.78
N TRP A 390 19.18 14.18 6.43
CA TRP A 390 18.36 13.21 7.15
C TRP A 390 16.88 13.34 6.78
N LEU A 391 16.24 12.19 6.54
CA LEU A 391 14.80 12.07 6.41
C LEU A 391 14.17 11.88 7.79
N LYS A 392 13.31 12.83 8.19
CA LYS A 392 12.43 12.69 9.35
C LYS A 392 11.22 11.83 8.98
N VAL A 393 11.15 10.66 9.59
CA VAL A 393 10.01 9.76 9.46
C VAL A 393 9.03 10.06 10.62
N PRO A 394 7.80 10.50 10.32
CA PRO A 394 6.83 10.90 11.33
C PRO A 394 6.33 9.71 12.15
N LEU A 395 5.63 10.00 13.25
CA LEU A 395 5.05 9.03 14.17
C LEU A 395 4.25 7.95 13.42
N GLY A 396 4.84 6.76 13.32
CA GLY A 396 4.20 5.60 12.70
C GLY A 396 3.35 4.81 13.68
N LYS A 397 3.01 3.56 13.32
CA LYS A 397 2.27 2.59 14.15
C LYS A 397 2.86 2.35 15.57
N LEU A 398 4.11 2.75 15.79
CA LEU A 398 4.85 2.55 17.03
C LEU A 398 4.99 3.84 17.86
N ASP A 399 4.29 4.91 17.48
CA ASP A 399 4.30 6.22 18.15
C ASP A 399 5.72 6.74 18.45
N THR A 400 6.65 6.47 17.52
CA THR A 400 8.06 6.89 17.59
C THR A 400 8.46 7.53 16.27
N GLU A 401 9.06 8.72 16.35
CA GLU A 401 9.74 9.36 15.23
C GLU A 401 11.15 8.77 15.09
N ARG A 402 11.68 8.79 13.87
CA ARG A 402 13.08 8.43 13.63
C ARG A 402 13.67 9.25 12.49
N MET A 403 14.98 9.41 12.53
CA MET A 403 15.75 9.99 11.44
C MET A 403 16.43 8.87 10.65
N VAL A 404 16.36 8.95 9.33
CA VAL A 404 17.04 8.04 8.39
C VAL A 404 18.04 8.88 7.59
N PRO A 405 19.35 8.60 7.63
CA PRO A 405 20.30 9.32 6.79
C PRO A 405 20.01 9.01 5.32
N ILE A 406 20.09 10.03 4.47
CA ILE A 406 19.80 9.93 3.04
C ILE A 406 20.94 10.52 2.22
N ASP A 407 21.13 10.00 1.01
CA ASP A 407 22.11 10.47 0.03
C ASP A 407 21.49 11.49 -0.95
N ASP A 408 22.35 12.11 -1.76
CA ASP A 408 21.95 13.14 -2.73
C ASP A 408 20.93 12.62 -3.75
N GLU A 409 21.03 11.36 -4.17
CA GLU A 409 20.06 10.74 -5.08
C GLU A 409 18.66 10.66 -4.45
N THR A 410 18.59 10.29 -3.17
CA THR A 410 17.34 10.28 -2.41
C THR A 410 16.79 11.68 -2.19
N VAL A 411 17.65 12.69 -2.00
CA VAL A 411 17.23 14.10 -1.91
C VAL A 411 16.60 14.55 -3.23
N MET A 412 17.27 14.31 -4.36
CA MET A 412 16.73 14.62 -5.69
C MET A 412 15.37 13.94 -5.95
N LEU A 413 15.23 12.71 -5.46
CA LEU A 413 13.97 11.95 -5.55
C LEU A 413 12.84 12.65 -4.76
N ILE A 414 13.13 13.12 -3.55
CA ILE A 414 12.17 13.86 -2.72
C ILE A 414 11.80 15.20 -3.36
N ASP A 415 12.77 15.90 -3.95
CA ASP A 415 12.52 17.16 -4.68
C ASP A 415 11.59 16.94 -5.88
N GLU A 416 11.80 15.88 -6.66
CA GLU A 416 10.90 15.52 -7.77
C GLU A 416 9.50 15.16 -7.27
N LEU A 417 9.38 14.46 -6.13
CA LEU A 417 8.10 14.20 -5.49
C LEU A 417 7.38 15.47 -5.05
N ALA A 418 8.11 16.41 -4.46
CA ALA A 418 7.58 17.70 -4.03
C ALA A 418 7.08 18.52 -5.24
N ALA A 419 7.78 18.47 -6.38
CA ALA A 419 7.37 19.12 -7.62
C ALA A 419 6.09 18.52 -8.25
N LEU A 420 5.84 17.22 -8.03
CA LEU A 420 4.63 16.52 -8.53
C LEU A 420 3.44 16.57 -7.57
N ARG A 421 3.62 17.17 -6.39
CA ARG A 421 2.59 17.33 -5.36
C ARG A 421 1.46 18.24 -5.88
N SER A 422 0.20 17.86 -5.64
CA SER A 422 -0.91 18.79 -5.89
C SER A 422 -0.87 19.92 -4.85
N PRO A 423 -0.99 21.20 -5.26
CA PRO A 423 -1.00 22.31 -4.32
C PRO A 423 -2.25 22.27 -3.43
N GLY A 424 -2.21 23.01 -2.32
CA GLY A 424 -3.39 23.23 -1.49
C GLY A 424 -3.10 23.38 -0.01
N ARG A 425 -4.15 23.81 0.71
CA ARG A 425 -4.16 23.92 2.18
C ARG A 425 -3.73 22.62 2.89
N PRO A 426 -3.11 22.72 4.09
CA PRO A 426 -2.79 21.58 4.94
C PRO A 426 -4.00 20.69 5.22
N LEU A 427 -3.78 19.38 5.25
CA LEU A 427 -4.81 18.36 5.51
C LEU A 427 -4.65 17.81 6.93
N PRO A 428 -5.74 17.40 7.62
CA PRO A 428 -5.63 16.85 8.95
C PRO A 428 -4.93 15.49 8.92
N HIS A 429 -3.94 15.30 9.79
CA HIS A 429 -3.29 14.01 9.94
C HIS A 429 -4.27 12.98 10.54
N PRO A 430 -4.40 11.75 9.98
CA PRO A 430 -5.38 10.78 10.47
C PRO A 430 -5.16 10.31 11.91
N GLY A 431 -3.93 10.41 12.42
CA GLY A 431 -3.56 9.98 13.77
C GLY A 431 -3.90 11.02 14.85
N HIS A 432 -3.64 12.31 14.60
CA HIS A 432 -3.71 13.36 15.62
C HIS A 432 -4.53 14.59 15.20
N GLY A 433 -5.09 14.62 13.99
CA GLY A 433 -5.98 15.68 13.51
C GLY A 433 -5.32 17.02 13.17
N ARG A 434 -4.10 17.28 13.66
CA ARG A 434 -3.35 18.52 13.33
C ARG A 434 -3.22 18.69 11.80
N PRO A 435 -3.36 19.92 11.28
CA PRO A 435 -3.12 20.21 9.87
C PRO A 435 -1.64 19.99 9.52
N VAL A 436 -1.39 19.26 8.43
CA VAL A 436 -0.06 18.87 7.94
C VAL A 436 0.00 19.08 6.43
N GLU A 437 1.14 19.57 5.95
CA GLU A 437 1.46 19.56 4.54
C GLU A 437 2.13 18.24 4.17
N PHE A 438 1.40 17.34 3.52
CA PHE A 438 1.96 16.05 3.12
C PHE A 438 2.80 16.18 1.85
N LEU A 439 3.91 15.45 1.79
CA LEU A 439 4.72 15.29 0.58
C LEU A 439 3.90 14.62 -0.54
N LEU A 440 3.10 13.61 -0.19
CA LEU A 440 2.31 12.83 -1.14
C LEU A 440 0.84 13.27 -1.19
N THR A 441 0.56 14.32 -1.96
CA THR A 441 -0.81 14.73 -2.33
C THR A 441 -1.04 14.62 -3.83
N HIS A 442 -2.24 14.19 -4.19
CA HIS A 442 -2.71 14.10 -5.57
C HIS A 442 -4.17 14.55 -5.60
N HIS A 443 -4.53 15.44 -6.53
CA HIS A 443 -5.90 15.95 -6.62
C HIS A 443 -6.40 16.63 -5.33
N GLY A 444 -5.51 17.32 -4.61
CA GLY A 444 -5.82 17.97 -3.33
C GLY A 444 -6.09 16.99 -2.18
N SER A 445 -5.74 15.72 -2.35
CA SER A 445 -5.98 14.69 -1.33
C SER A 445 -4.71 13.90 -1.07
N ARG A 446 -4.56 13.44 0.17
CA ARG A 446 -3.44 12.57 0.55
C ARG A 446 -3.49 11.26 -0.24
N VAL A 447 -2.36 10.83 -0.77
CA VAL A 447 -2.25 9.54 -1.47
C VAL A 447 -2.50 8.40 -0.50
N SER A 448 -3.40 7.48 -0.86
CA SER A 448 -3.72 6.33 0.00
C SER A 448 -2.70 5.20 -0.13
N THR A 449 -2.49 4.45 0.95
CA THR A 449 -1.69 3.21 0.92
C THR A 449 -2.20 2.20 -0.13
N SER A 450 -3.51 2.14 -0.35
CA SER A 450 -4.10 1.24 -1.36
C SER A 450 -3.71 1.66 -2.78
N THR A 451 -3.53 2.96 -3.01
CA THR A 451 -3.12 3.51 -4.30
C THR A 451 -1.70 3.06 -4.64
N LEU A 452 -0.78 3.19 -3.68
CA LEU A 452 0.61 2.73 -3.87
C LEU A 452 0.71 1.20 -4.00
N GLN A 453 -0.10 0.44 -3.26
CA GLN A 453 -0.16 -1.02 -3.41
C GLN A 453 -0.64 -1.46 -4.80
N LYS A 454 -1.65 -0.77 -5.34
CA LYS A 454 -2.16 -1.03 -6.69
C LYS A 454 -1.12 -0.68 -7.75
N GLU A 455 -0.44 0.46 -7.59
CA GLU A 455 0.66 0.85 -8.49
C GLU A 455 1.75 -0.21 -8.49
N LEU A 456 2.28 -0.56 -7.31
CA LEU A 456 3.36 -1.54 -7.18
C LEU A 456 2.98 -2.89 -7.81
N ARG A 457 1.75 -3.36 -7.58
CA ARG A 457 1.25 -4.60 -8.18
C ARG A 457 1.14 -4.48 -9.70
N ALA A 458 0.62 -3.37 -10.21
CA ALA A 458 0.47 -3.15 -11.64
C ALA A 458 1.83 -3.07 -12.34
N THR A 459 2.79 -2.33 -11.76
CA THR A 459 4.17 -2.23 -12.28
C THR A 459 4.89 -3.58 -12.26
N ALA A 460 4.77 -4.36 -11.18
CA ALA A 460 5.37 -5.69 -11.11
C ALA A 460 4.80 -6.63 -12.20
N LEU A 461 3.47 -6.66 -12.36
CA LEU A 461 2.83 -7.48 -13.39
C LEU A 461 3.21 -7.03 -14.81
N ALA A 462 3.28 -5.72 -15.05
CA ALA A 462 3.71 -5.17 -16.35
C ALA A 462 5.16 -5.52 -16.68
N ALA A 463 6.01 -5.70 -15.66
CA ALA A 463 7.39 -6.15 -15.80
C ALA A 463 7.54 -7.67 -15.93
N GLY A 464 6.46 -8.46 -15.89
CA GLY A 464 6.51 -9.93 -15.92
C GLY A 464 6.90 -10.56 -14.58
N LEU A 465 6.77 -9.82 -13.47
CA LEU A 465 7.10 -10.29 -12.13
C LEU A 465 5.86 -10.76 -11.37
N GLU A 466 6.06 -11.64 -10.39
CA GLU A 466 5.03 -11.99 -9.41
C GLU A 466 4.59 -10.74 -8.61
N PRO A 467 3.34 -10.70 -8.10
CA PRO A 467 2.84 -9.57 -7.32
C PRO A 467 3.72 -9.22 -6.12
N VAL A 468 4.29 -8.01 -6.15
CA VAL A 468 5.11 -7.46 -5.06
C VAL A 468 4.25 -6.63 -4.09
N SER A 469 4.50 -6.79 -2.80
CA SER A 469 3.88 -5.99 -1.74
C SER A 469 4.86 -4.95 -1.18
N PRO A 470 4.37 -3.81 -0.64
CA PRO A 470 5.25 -2.77 -0.10
C PRO A 470 6.17 -3.23 1.03
N HIS A 471 5.76 -4.22 1.82
CA HIS A 471 6.62 -4.78 2.86
C HIS A 471 7.81 -5.56 2.29
N GLN A 472 7.71 -6.11 1.07
CA GLN A 472 8.85 -6.75 0.42
C GLN A 472 9.93 -5.73 0.07
N LEU A 473 9.58 -4.54 -0.41
CA LEU A 473 10.56 -3.46 -0.65
C LEU A 473 11.36 -3.11 0.61
N ARG A 474 10.66 -2.99 1.74
CA ARG A 474 11.29 -2.77 3.05
C ARG A 474 12.15 -3.96 3.49
N HIS A 475 11.70 -5.19 3.24
CA HIS A 475 12.52 -6.38 3.53
C HIS A 475 13.77 -6.43 2.65
N THR A 476 13.68 -6.04 1.38
CA THR A 476 14.83 -5.95 0.48
C THR A 476 15.83 -4.91 0.97
N PHE A 477 15.38 -3.72 1.36
CA PHE A 477 16.25 -2.72 2.00
C PHE A 477 16.96 -3.29 3.23
N ALA A 478 16.20 -3.90 4.15
CA ALA A 478 16.76 -4.44 5.39
C ALA A 478 17.80 -5.53 5.14
N THR A 479 17.51 -6.47 4.24
CA THR A 479 18.46 -7.51 3.84
C THR A 479 19.70 -6.91 3.17
N ALA A 480 19.54 -5.91 2.29
CA ALA A 480 20.67 -5.25 1.65
C ALA A 480 21.60 -4.57 2.66
N MET A 481 21.05 -3.86 3.66
CA MET A 481 21.83 -3.23 4.72
C MET A 481 22.57 -4.25 5.58
N VAL A 482 21.92 -5.37 5.95
CA VAL A 482 22.57 -6.45 6.69
C VAL A 482 23.71 -7.06 5.87
N ASN A 483 23.49 -7.34 4.59
CA ASN A 483 24.51 -7.92 3.71
C ASN A 483 25.69 -6.95 3.47
N ALA A 484 25.45 -5.65 3.55
CA ALA A 484 26.49 -4.62 3.51
C ALA A 484 27.25 -4.46 4.85
N GLY A 485 26.94 -5.28 5.86
CA GLY A 485 27.63 -5.28 7.16
C GLY A 485 27.11 -4.24 8.16
N VAL A 486 25.90 -3.69 7.95
CA VAL A 486 25.31 -2.72 8.90
C VAL A 486 24.98 -3.42 10.21
N PRO A 487 25.49 -2.93 11.36
CA PRO A 487 25.21 -3.53 12.67
C PRO A 487 23.72 -3.63 12.95
N LEU A 488 23.31 -4.70 13.64
CA LEU A 488 21.89 -4.95 13.93
C LEU A 488 21.24 -3.80 14.71
N GLN A 489 21.97 -3.17 15.64
CA GLN A 489 21.47 -2.00 16.38
C GLN A 489 21.18 -0.82 15.44
N THR A 490 22.09 -0.52 14.51
CA THR A 490 21.90 0.52 13.51
C THR A 490 20.68 0.21 12.64
N LEU A 491 20.54 -1.03 12.17
CA LEU A 491 19.38 -1.45 11.39
C LEU A 491 18.07 -1.29 12.18
N MET A 492 18.06 -1.58 13.49
CA MET A 492 16.90 -1.38 14.34
C MET A 492 16.47 0.09 14.37
N VAL A 493 17.42 1.02 14.47
CA VAL A 493 17.14 2.46 14.43
C VAL A 493 16.58 2.85 13.07
N LEU A 494 17.25 2.50 11.97
CA LEU A 494 16.82 2.83 10.60
C LEU A 494 15.41 2.32 10.28
N LEU A 495 15.08 1.12 10.75
CA LEU A 495 13.78 0.50 10.53
C LEU A 495 12.73 0.93 11.58
N GLY A 496 13.11 1.54 12.71
CA GLY A 496 12.19 1.76 13.83
C GLY A 496 11.64 0.44 14.37
N HIS A 497 12.54 -0.44 14.80
CA HIS A 497 12.22 -1.72 15.44
C HIS A 497 12.39 -1.62 16.95
N VAL A 498 11.32 -1.87 17.69
CA VAL A 498 11.30 -1.82 19.17
C VAL A 498 11.89 -3.07 19.84
N SER A 499 12.17 -4.12 19.08
CA SER A 499 12.81 -5.33 19.62
C SER A 499 13.81 -5.94 18.64
N ALA A 500 14.90 -6.49 19.18
CA ALA A 500 15.92 -7.17 18.39
C ALA A 500 15.34 -8.35 17.59
N GLN A 501 14.32 -9.03 18.12
CA GLN A 501 13.63 -10.12 17.44
C GLN A 501 13.05 -9.70 16.08
N MET A 502 12.61 -8.45 15.94
CA MET A 502 12.11 -7.93 14.65
C MET A 502 13.22 -7.79 13.60
N SER A 503 14.46 -7.56 14.01
CA SER A 503 15.62 -7.41 13.12
C SER A 503 16.38 -8.72 12.90
N LEU A 504 16.44 -9.60 13.91
CA LEU A 504 17.08 -10.93 13.83
C LEU A 504 16.51 -11.79 12.69
N ARG A 505 15.29 -11.51 12.24
CA ARG A 505 14.70 -12.19 11.08
C ARG A 505 15.45 -11.94 9.75
N TYR A 506 16.24 -10.86 9.66
CA TYR A 506 17.12 -10.56 8.54
C TYR A 506 18.53 -11.10 8.78
N GLY A 507 18.92 -11.27 10.04
CA GLY A 507 20.21 -11.82 10.45
C GLY A 507 20.32 -13.33 10.26
N ARG A 508 19.75 -13.90 9.18
CA ARG A 508 20.15 -15.25 8.79
C ARG A 508 21.59 -15.17 8.36
N LEU A 509 22.46 -15.72 9.21
CA LEU A 509 23.86 -16.04 8.97
C LEU A 509 24.09 -16.35 7.49
N PHE A 510 24.54 -15.36 6.72
CA PHE A 510 25.13 -15.58 5.42
C PHE A 510 26.59 -15.94 5.69
N ASP A 511 26.98 -17.15 5.30
CA ASP A 511 28.20 -17.88 5.71
C ASP A 511 29.52 -17.10 5.54
N ALA A 512 29.57 -16.10 4.65
CA ALA A 512 30.76 -15.27 4.42
C ALA A 512 30.92 -14.12 5.43
N THR A 513 29.86 -13.35 5.70
CA THR A 513 29.95 -12.16 6.58
C THR A 513 30.18 -12.54 8.03
N VAL A 514 29.64 -13.68 8.49
CA VAL A 514 29.89 -14.21 9.85
C VAL A 514 31.35 -14.60 9.99
N ARG A 515 31.93 -15.18 8.94
CA ARG A 515 33.34 -15.56 8.88
C ARG A 515 34.22 -14.31 8.90
N ASP A 516 33.90 -13.31 8.08
CA ASP A 516 34.64 -12.04 8.01
C ASP A 516 34.54 -11.24 9.31
N ASP A 517 33.35 -11.17 9.93
CA ASP A 517 33.13 -10.54 11.23
C ASP A 517 33.88 -11.27 12.33
N TYR A 518 33.84 -12.61 12.33
CA TYR A 518 34.60 -13.44 13.25
C TYR A 518 36.11 -13.23 13.08
N GLU A 519 36.62 -13.23 11.85
CA GLU A 519 38.04 -13.03 11.56
C GLU A 519 38.50 -11.62 11.96
N ARG A 520 37.70 -10.59 11.66
CA ARG A 520 37.94 -9.21 12.07
C ARG A 520 37.91 -9.04 13.60
N ALA A 521 36.87 -9.57 14.26
CA ALA A 521 36.74 -9.51 15.71
C ALA A 521 37.86 -10.30 16.40
N LEU A 522 38.23 -11.46 15.86
CA LEU A 522 39.33 -12.28 16.36
C LEU A 522 40.68 -11.57 16.20
N THR A 523 40.90 -10.88 15.08
CA THR A 523 42.11 -10.08 14.84
C THR A 523 42.21 -8.94 15.84
N GLN A 524 41.13 -8.20 16.06
CA GLN A 524 41.07 -7.13 17.06
C GLN A 524 41.23 -7.66 18.48
N ALA A 525 40.56 -8.76 18.82
CA ALA A 525 40.66 -9.40 20.13
C ALA A 525 42.09 -9.91 20.39
N LYS A 526 42.74 -10.53 19.39
CA LYS A 526 44.15 -10.96 19.50
C LYS A 526 45.12 -9.79 19.65
N ALA A 527 44.84 -8.66 19.02
CA ALA A 527 45.63 -7.44 19.18
C ALA A 527 45.50 -6.82 20.58
N HIS A 528 44.32 -6.92 21.21
CA HIS A 528 44.07 -6.33 22.54
C HIS A 528 44.40 -7.27 23.70
N LEU A 529 44.18 -8.58 23.54
CA LEU A 529 44.36 -9.58 24.59
C LEU A 529 45.74 -10.25 24.59
N GLY A 530 46.55 -10.01 23.55
CA GLY A 530 47.79 -10.75 23.30
C GLY A 530 47.46 -12.19 22.92
N GLY A 531 47.42 -12.49 21.62
CA GLY A 531 47.25 -13.87 21.15
C GLY A 531 48.33 -14.80 21.69
N PRO A 532 48.08 -16.12 21.82
CA PRO A 532 49.11 -17.07 22.23
C PRO A 532 50.29 -16.97 21.26
N VAL A 533 51.45 -16.55 21.78
CA VAL A 533 52.72 -16.63 21.05
C VAL A 533 53.04 -18.11 20.91
N LEU A 534 52.60 -18.72 19.80
CA LEU A 534 53.19 -19.97 19.39
C LEU A 534 54.64 -19.68 19.01
N PRO A 535 55.63 -20.44 19.52
CA PRO A 535 57.01 -20.29 19.07
C PRO A 535 57.04 -20.44 17.55
N PRO A 536 57.90 -19.68 16.84
CA PRO A 536 58.00 -19.80 15.39
C PRO A 536 58.18 -21.28 15.06
N ALA A 537 57.28 -21.80 14.21
CA ALA A 537 57.40 -23.16 13.74
C ALA A 537 58.79 -23.30 13.14
N GLU A 538 59.67 -24.04 13.82
CA GLU A 538 60.88 -24.52 13.19
C GLU A 538 60.39 -25.28 11.96
N THR A 539 60.62 -24.69 10.79
CA THR A 539 60.45 -25.40 9.53
C THR A 539 61.50 -26.48 9.54
N ASN A 540 61.16 -27.61 10.15
CA ASN A 540 61.96 -28.82 10.08
C ASN A 540 61.81 -29.34 8.64
N ARG A 541 62.56 -28.71 7.73
CA ARG A 541 62.74 -29.21 6.37
C ARG A 541 63.47 -30.53 6.54
N LEU A 542 62.73 -31.62 6.36
CA LEU A 542 63.33 -32.95 6.25
C LEU A 542 64.39 -32.89 5.15
N PRO A 543 65.63 -33.38 5.41
CA PRO A 543 66.63 -33.51 4.37
C PRO A 543 66.15 -34.65 3.45
N LEU A 544 65.49 -34.30 2.35
CA LEU A 544 65.26 -35.23 1.25
C LEU A 544 66.58 -35.35 0.48
N ALA A 545 67.57 -36.01 1.08
CA ALA A 545 68.74 -36.50 0.37
C ALA A 545 68.49 -37.98 0.05
N GLY A 546 67.99 -38.27 -1.16
CA GLY A 546 67.71 -39.63 -1.63
C GLY A 546 66.35 -39.80 -2.33
N ASP A 547 66.09 -41.01 -2.81
CA ASP A 547 64.79 -41.40 -3.39
C ASP A 547 63.69 -41.19 -2.33
N TRP A 548 62.61 -40.51 -2.68
CA TRP A 548 61.48 -40.25 -1.78
C TRP A 548 60.86 -41.55 -1.24
N LYS A 549 61.10 -42.67 -1.94
CA LYS A 549 60.76 -44.03 -1.51
C LYS A 549 61.47 -44.48 -0.23
N ASP A 550 62.47 -43.74 0.26
CA ASP A 550 63.17 -44.02 1.53
C ASP A 550 62.74 -43.10 2.68
N ALA A 551 61.88 -42.11 2.43
CA ALA A 551 61.42 -41.18 3.46
C ALA A 551 60.46 -41.85 4.48
N PRO A 552 60.46 -41.43 5.76
CA PRO A 552 59.56 -41.94 6.80
C PRO A 552 58.14 -41.35 6.67
N ALA A 553 57.47 -41.64 5.55
CA ALA A 553 56.11 -41.23 5.24
C ALA A 553 55.16 -42.45 5.21
N ILE A 554 53.88 -42.21 5.45
CA ILE A 554 52.83 -43.17 5.15
C ILE A 554 52.76 -43.28 3.62
N LYS A 555 53.12 -44.46 3.09
CA LYS A 555 53.12 -44.75 1.65
C LYS A 555 51.92 -45.62 1.33
N THR A 556 50.90 -45.03 0.70
CA THR A 556 49.73 -45.76 0.22
C THR A 556 49.74 -45.77 -1.30
N ARG A 557 49.65 -46.96 -1.90
CA ARG A 557 49.55 -47.12 -3.35
C ARG A 557 48.16 -46.68 -3.83
N MET A 558 48.14 -45.86 -4.86
CA MET A 558 46.95 -45.35 -5.54
C MET A 558 46.97 -45.79 -7.01
N ALA A 559 45.87 -45.57 -7.73
CA ALA A 559 45.73 -46.02 -9.12
C ALA A 559 46.84 -45.49 -10.05
N GLY A 560 47.19 -44.20 -9.95
CA GLY A 560 48.22 -43.57 -10.79
C GLY A 560 49.50 -43.15 -10.06
N GLY A 561 49.75 -43.62 -8.83
CA GLY A 561 50.88 -43.16 -8.03
C GLY A 561 50.80 -43.55 -6.55
N TYR A 562 51.39 -42.73 -5.69
CA TYR A 562 51.48 -42.94 -4.25
C TYR A 562 51.10 -41.68 -3.47
N CYS A 563 50.48 -41.89 -2.31
CA CYS A 563 50.32 -40.88 -1.29
C CYS A 563 51.56 -40.89 -0.39
N ILE A 564 52.21 -39.73 -0.20
CA ILE A 564 53.40 -39.54 0.65
C ILE A 564 53.08 -38.67 1.87
N ARG A 565 51.96 -38.95 2.53
CA ARG A 565 51.51 -38.20 3.70
C ARG A 565 52.40 -38.50 4.91
N THR A 566 52.75 -37.50 5.70
CA THR A 566 53.58 -37.73 6.89
C THR A 566 52.75 -38.32 8.03
N LEU A 567 53.39 -39.06 8.93
CA LEU A 567 52.71 -39.60 10.13
C LEU A 567 52.06 -38.48 10.97
N ALA A 568 52.69 -37.31 11.03
CA ALA A 568 52.16 -36.14 11.74
C ALA A 568 50.87 -35.57 11.12
N GLN A 569 50.61 -35.80 9.82
CA GLN A 569 49.41 -35.33 9.14
C GLN A 569 48.19 -36.24 9.38
N GLY A 570 48.34 -37.38 10.07
CA GLY A 570 47.26 -38.33 10.35
C GLY A 570 46.68 -39.01 9.10
N SER A 571 45.58 -39.76 9.26
CA SER A 571 44.87 -40.39 8.14
C SER A 571 44.15 -39.35 7.27
N CYS A 572 44.07 -39.60 5.96
CA CYS A 572 43.29 -38.73 5.06
C CYS A 572 41.80 -39.03 5.22
N ALA A 573 40.96 -38.00 5.32
CA ALA A 573 39.49 -38.14 5.33
C ALA A 573 38.90 -38.42 3.94
N TYR A 574 39.68 -38.19 2.87
CA TYR A 574 39.27 -38.38 1.48
C TYR A 574 39.98 -39.60 0.90
N ALA A 575 39.23 -40.63 0.50
CA ALA A 575 39.79 -41.90 0.03
C ALA A 575 40.10 -41.92 -1.48
N ASN A 576 39.45 -41.08 -2.31
CA ASN A 576 39.31 -41.37 -3.74
C ASN A 576 39.67 -40.21 -4.71
N ILE A 577 40.18 -39.07 -4.27
CA ILE A 577 40.59 -37.96 -5.16
C ILE A 577 41.97 -37.47 -4.73
N CYS A 578 43.01 -37.93 -5.40
CA CYS A 578 44.39 -37.73 -4.94
C CYS A 578 45.26 -36.93 -5.91
N GLU A 579 44.88 -36.82 -7.18
CA GLU A 579 45.69 -36.29 -8.28
C GLU A 579 46.04 -34.80 -8.09
N HIS A 580 45.15 -34.06 -7.43
CA HIS A 580 45.34 -32.66 -7.05
C HIS A 580 45.95 -32.48 -5.65
N CYS A 581 46.14 -33.57 -4.91
CA CYS A 581 46.69 -33.50 -3.56
C CYS A 581 48.19 -33.15 -3.61
N PRO A 582 48.66 -32.19 -2.77
CA PRO A 582 50.08 -31.88 -2.67
C PRO A 582 50.95 -33.06 -2.22
N ASN A 583 50.36 -34.05 -1.54
CA ASN A 583 51.02 -35.27 -1.08
C ASN A 583 51.02 -36.40 -2.12
N TYR A 584 50.50 -36.17 -3.33
CA TYR A 584 50.51 -37.18 -4.38
C TYR A 584 51.79 -37.13 -5.19
N ARG A 585 52.42 -38.28 -5.39
CA ARG A 585 53.60 -38.45 -6.24
C ARG A 585 53.37 -39.64 -7.16
N SER A 586 53.77 -39.51 -8.41
CA SER A 586 53.78 -40.61 -9.38
C SER A 586 55.24 -40.91 -9.74
N ASP A 587 55.46 -42.05 -10.39
CA ASP A 587 56.75 -42.41 -10.98
C ASP A 587 56.52 -42.97 -12.41
N PRO A 588 57.58 -43.21 -13.21
CA PRO A 588 57.45 -43.64 -14.60
C PRO A 588 56.64 -44.93 -14.80
N THR A 589 56.52 -45.79 -13.78
CA THR A 589 55.76 -47.04 -13.88
C THR A 589 54.25 -46.83 -14.01
N PHE A 590 53.74 -45.63 -13.69
CA PHE A 590 52.32 -45.28 -13.78
C PHE A 590 51.95 -44.48 -15.03
N LEU A 591 52.90 -44.20 -15.93
CA LEU A 591 52.65 -43.39 -17.14
C LEU A 591 51.48 -43.89 -17.98
N ALA A 592 51.36 -45.21 -18.16
CA ALA A 592 50.26 -45.81 -18.90
C ALA A 592 48.90 -45.54 -18.23
N ILE A 593 48.84 -45.62 -16.90
CA ILE A 593 47.60 -45.40 -16.14
C ILE A 593 47.21 -43.92 -16.17
N LEU A 594 48.18 -43.03 -15.97
CA LEU A 594 47.95 -41.57 -16.05
C LEU A 594 47.48 -41.15 -17.45
N ALA A 595 48.03 -41.75 -18.52
CA ALA A 595 47.62 -41.50 -19.89
C ALA A 595 46.18 -41.95 -20.16
N THR A 596 45.79 -43.13 -19.66
CA THR A 596 44.40 -43.60 -19.75
C THR A 596 43.44 -42.68 -19.00
N GLN A 597 43.78 -42.29 -17.77
CA GLN A 597 42.97 -41.35 -16.98
C GLN A 597 42.81 -39.99 -17.67
N LYS A 598 43.87 -39.50 -18.33
CA LYS A 598 43.80 -38.26 -19.12
C LYS A 598 42.83 -38.40 -20.29
N ALA A 599 42.87 -39.52 -21.01
CA ALA A 599 41.97 -39.78 -22.13
C ALA A 599 40.50 -39.83 -21.68
N ASP A 600 40.21 -40.49 -20.55
CA ASP A 600 38.86 -40.53 -19.96
C ASP A 600 38.40 -39.12 -19.54
N ALA A 601 39.26 -38.34 -18.89
CA ALA A 601 38.96 -36.97 -18.51
C ALA A 601 38.68 -36.07 -19.73
N ALA A 602 39.40 -36.26 -20.84
CA ALA A 602 39.16 -35.53 -22.09
C ALA A 602 37.82 -35.89 -22.74
N ALA A 603 37.44 -37.17 -22.72
CA ALA A 603 36.14 -37.61 -23.22
C ALA A 603 34.99 -37.03 -22.38
N LEU A 604 35.12 -37.02 -21.05
CA LEU A 604 34.14 -36.43 -20.14
C LEU A 604 34.04 -34.90 -20.27
N ALA A 605 35.18 -34.21 -20.44
CA ALA A 605 35.20 -32.77 -20.71
C ALA A 605 34.41 -32.43 -21.99
N ALA A 606 34.61 -33.20 -23.07
CA ALA A 606 33.91 -32.99 -24.33
C ALA A 606 32.39 -33.24 -24.20
N ASP A 607 31.97 -34.30 -23.48
CA ASP A 607 30.55 -34.56 -23.20
C ASP A 607 29.91 -33.44 -22.36
N ALA A 608 30.59 -32.96 -21.32
CA ALA A 608 30.12 -31.86 -20.49
C ALA A 608 29.98 -30.55 -21.29
N GLN A 609 30.93 -30.24 -22.18
CA GLN A 609 30.86 -29.09 -23.08
C GLN A 609 29.68 -29.19 -24.07
N ALA A 610 29.47 -30.36 -24.68
CA ALA A 610 28.36 -30.59 -25.59
C ALA A 610 26.98 -30.41 -24.93
N ARG A 611 26.90 -30.64 -23.60
CA ARG A 611 25.68 -30.46 -22.79
C ARG A 611 25.53 -29.06 -22.18
N GLY A 612 26.52 -28.18 -22.35
CA GLY A 612 26.53 -26.83 -21.77
C GLY A 612 26.79 -26.78 -20.25
N TRP A 613 27.41 -27.82 -19.68
CA TRP A 613 27.77 -27.87 -18.26
C TRP A 613 29.15 -27.25 -18.03
N ILE A 614 29.20 -25.91 -17.99
CA ILE A 614 30.44 -25.13 -18.00
C ILE A 614 31.33 -25.47 -16.79
N ASP A 615 30.79 -25.44 -15.57
CA ASP A 615 31.57 -25.72 -14.35
C ASP A 615 32.14 -27.15 -14.32
N GLU A 616 31.41 -28.11 -14.89
CA GLU A 616 31.82 -29.52 -14.93
C GLU A 616 32.89 -29.77 -16.00
N ALA A 617 32.79 -29.09 -17.14
CA ALA A 617 33.84 -29.08 -18.15
C ALA A 617 35.15 -28.49 -17.59
N ASP A 618 35.07 -27.37 -16.88
CA ASP A 618 36.23 -26.73 -16.25
C ASP A 618 36.90 -27.64 -15.21
N ARG A 619 36.12 -28.38 -14.43
CA ARG A 619 36.63 -29.39 -13.49
C ARG A 619 37.44 -30.48 -14.18
N HIS A 620 36.98 -30.98 -15.33
CA HIS A 620 37.70 -32.00 -16.10
C HIS A 620 38.96 -31.45 -16.76
N LEU A 621 38.92 -30.20 -17.26
CA LEU A 621 40.09 -29.53 -17.84
C LEU A 621 41.21 -29.31 -16.82
N GLN A 622 40.89 -28.92 -15.59
CA GLN A 622 41.88 -28.79 -14.50
C GLN A 622 42.55 -30.14 -14.16
N LEU A 623 41.79 -31.23 -14.18
CA LEU A 623 42.35 -32.58 -14.00
C LEU A 623 43.31 -32.95 -15.13
N ILE A 624 42.98 -32.60 -16.38
CA ILE A 624 43.85 -32.85 -17.53
C ILE A 624 45.17 -32.11 -17.39
N GLU A 625 45.14 -30.81 -17.05
CA GLU A 625 46.36 -30.01 -16.82
C GLU A 625 47.25 -30.63 -15.73
N ARG A 626 46.61 -31.10 -14.65
CA ARG A 626 47.34 -31.74 -13.55
C ARG A 626 47.97 -33.07 -13.97
N LEU A 627 47.25 -33.91 -14.72
CA LEU A 627 47.76 -35.16 -15.25
C LEU A 627 48.90 -34.93 -16.25
N ASP A 628 48.82 -33.89 -17.07
CA ASP A 628 49.90 -33.51 -17.99
C ASP A 628 51.17 -33.12 -17.25
N ALA A 629 51.07 -32.30 -16.20
CA ALA A 629 52.21 -31.96 -15.38
C ALA A 629 52.88 -33.21 -14.76
N LEU A 630 52.06 -34.18 -14.30
CA LEU A 630 52.56 -35.44 -13.74
C LEU A 630 53.21 -36.34 -14.80
N ILE A 631 52.61 -36.46 -15.98
CA ILE A 631 53.16 -37.24 -17.09
C ILE A 631 54.49 -36.64 -17.55
N SER A 632 54.54 -35.33 -17.80
CA SER A 632 55.76 -34.63 -18.21
C SER A 632 56.87 -34.76 -17.17
N HIS A 633 56.54 -34.63 -15.88
CA HIS A 633 57.53 -34.79 -14.81
C HIS A 633 58.11 -36.22 -14.77
N ASN A 634 57.27 -37.25 -14.96
CA ASN A 634 57.69 -38.66 -14.96
C ASN A 634 58.34 -39.11 -16.28
N GLN A 635 58.20 -38.36 -17.36
CA GLN A 635 58.96 -38.58 -18.60
C GLN A 635 60.35 -37.94 -18.54
N ALA A 636 60.51 -36.90 -17.72
CA ALA A 636 61.75 -36.18 -17.52
C ALA A 636 62.63 -36.70 -16.36
N SER A 637 62.05 -37.52 -15.48
CA SER A 637 62.70 -38.16 -14.31
C SER A 637 63.00 -39.62 -14.61
#